data_AF-A0A3M3UQ23-F1
#
_entry.id   AF-A0A3M3UQ23-F1
#
_cell.length_a   1.000
_cell.length_b   1.000
_cell.length_c   1.000
_cell.angle_alpha   90.00
_cell.angle_beta   90.00
_cell.angle_gamma   90.00
#
_symmetry.space_group_name_H-M   'P 1'
#
loop_
_entity.id
_entity.type
_entity.pdbx_description
1 polymer ?
#
loop_
_entity_poly.entity_id
_entity_poly.type
_entity_poly.pdbx_seq_one_letter_code
_entity_poly.pdbx_strand_id
1 'polypeptide(L)'
;MSYLAGRGLGVRLPSIWNNYYLSFAPGEHVQINFKGKSQSGTLISWSTTYTALSVVGGDVRTVTIPSDIVKALAGQTATVQYVVRPASSNKTGKVRTSRSLEFQIRGLYLPAPELLEAVNDSIDPDHISAKATVNFVTVSLDYPDIQLEDTVKLVREGVDAKQNAIKFTDKDRPISANNLQRRPMKITWTDADIKPLVNGIMSIYYKVYRGGIWYTSPRRNIYVGPSLASLPPFINEVSDNRLDPDKIADSINVHIPSAGTLVKDKITLFWSDSSKQKTFTDEGVITQQNVDGDMSFDVYLDNPIEFNRGKVVTVFYLLERVLPDGRKVSFRSADYQFFVGSQKDQEAADSRVLTGAVVGGVKDGKMDAALASVGTKLTVPYAETQIGDSVTAYWQPAEGGDPVVLGVQAVDAANVNIDLVFNVPAASISTALNKKAIVYYVIERKGLGGKTQKFRSQEELFSVGTQVAGLLLPAPEVPASVEGVLDPMAVQNGTTVVVQPYPAIAVGDKVRLFWIGTDGPGTPAIAEQTVGSVSKALEFVIPASAIGSNTGAEVWVYYQVTRNGLINPIESDDTIIEVDTLGGHNLSLPVVGQAPADLLDLASVKTDIVVTLKKWPFMAAGQRVWLRLEGTAQDGSAVEINVWTARILTDADAKQDLAITITRAQFDNLAAGSQLQVFAKVTFDGDFSDTYAEDFPTLSLTIKPQGSLLSVKFSDVSLSAAYPKPGSTAAVPPDSSQLMVVSGGKGPYTFVSGDSSIVEVDAKGLLMARKNGSVYVQVRDSLGQVVYVTVTVQGISTLEYLNFDTYTECKKIADSRGLVIPDLATWRKLRAEGGGKLSVDLPAAPAGQQWDRRVWASDNGSLPFTRKSYFPDDDKDKDLKDIVILGEAAYGFGFKI
;
A
#
# COMPACT_ATOMS: atom_id res chain seq x y z
N MET A 1 -16.08 31.13 -12.27
CA MET A 1 -16.82 30.28 -11.32
C MET A 1 -16.24 30.56 -9.94
N SER A 2 -17.06 30.92 -8.96
CA SER A 2 -16.60 31.30 -7.62
C SER A 2 -17.20 30.37 -6.56
N TYR A 3 -16.33 29.79 -5.75
CA TYR A 3 -16.62 29.04 -4.53
C TYR A 3 -16.59 29.97 -3.34
N LEU A 4 -17.48 29.79 -2.37
CA LEU A 4 -17.43 30.57 -1.14
C LEU A 4 -17.91 29.74 0.05
N ALA A 5 -16.97 29.04 0.70
CA ALA A 5 -17.05 28.54 2.08
C ALA A 5 -17.27 29.68 3.10
N GLY A 6 -18.37 30.43 2.98
CA GLY A 6 -18.60 31.62 3.80
C GLY A 6 -17.78 32.86 3.44
N ARG A 7 -17.03 32.85 2.33
CA ARG A 7 -16.35 34.07 1.81
C ARG A 7 -17.31 34.88 0.94
N GLY A 8 -17.00 36.13 0.61
CA GLY A 8 -17.78 36.93 -0.36
C GLY A 8 -17.25 36.84 -1.80
N LEU A 9 -18.09 37.10 -2.82
CA LEU A 9 -17.68 37.03 -4.23
C LEU A 9 -16.93 38.30 -4.64
N GLY A 10 -15.62 38.19 -4.88
CA GLY A 10 -14.80 39.27 -5.42
C GLY A 10 -15.08 39.52 -6.90
N VAL A 11 -15.44 40.76 -7.25
CA VAL A 11 -15.64 41.26 -8.61
C VAL A 11 -14.59 42.33 -8.88
N ARG A 12 -13.63 42.01 -9.75
CA ARG A 12 -12.57 42.95 -10.15
C ARG A 12 -13.07 43.85 -11.28
N LEU A 13 -12.93 45.15 -11.09
CA LEU A 13 -13.36 46.22 -11.98
C LEU A 13 -12.16 47.09 -12.34
N PRO A 14 -11.50 46.80 -13.47
CA PRO A 14 -10.42 47.64 -13.96
C PRO A 14 -10.93 48.84 -14.75
N SER A 15 -10.33 50.01 -14.53
CA SER A 15 -10.49 51.16 -15.45
C SER A 15 -9.69 50.88 -16.73
N ILE A 16 -10.36 50.36 -17.75
CA ILE A 16 -9.74 50.02 -19.04
C ILE A 16 -10.02 51.14 -20.04
N TRP A 17 -8.98 51.54 -20.78
CA TRP A 17 -9.06 52.43 -21.94
C TRP A 17 -9.50 51.61 -23.17
N ASN A 18 -10.64 51.94 -23.77
CA ASN A 18 -11.00 51.47 -25.12
C ASN A 18 -10.90 52.68 -26.06
N ASN A 19 -10.70 52.46 -27.37
CA ASN A 19 -10.33 53.41 -28.45
C ASN A 19 -11.08 54.76 -28.52
N TYR A 20 -12.05 55.03 -27.64
CA TYR A 20 -12.75 56.31 -27.54
C TYR A 20 -12.94 56.83 -26.09
N TYR A 21 -12.93 56.00 -25.03
CA TYR A 21 -13.15 56.42 -23.63
C TYR A 21 -12.59 55.43 -22.59
N LEU A 22 -12.35 55.90 -21.35
CA LEU A 22 -12.17 55.07 -20.16
C LEU A 22 -13.48 54.37 -19.75
N SER A 23 -13.38 53.14 -19.23
CA SER A 23 -14.53 52.41 -18.66
C SER A 23 -15.21 53.19 -17.52
N PHE A 24 -14.41 53.86 -16.69
CA PHE A 24 -14.82 54.88 -15.72
C PHE A 24 -13.65 55.84 -15.44
N ALA A 25 -13.92 57.14 -15.49
CA ALA A 25 -12.98 58.24 -15.31
C ALA A 25 -12.97 58.77 -13.87
N PRO A 26 -11.88 59.42 -13.41
CA PRO A 26 -11.81 59.98 -12.07
C PRO A 26 -12.99 60.93 -11.78
N GLY A 27 -13.65 60.72 -10.64
CA GLY A 27 -14.82 61.48 -10.19
C GLY A 27 -16.18 60.90 -10.62
N GLU A 28 -16.23 59.92 -11.52
CA GLU A 28 -17.49 59.24 -11.89
C GLU A 28 -17.92 58.22 -10.83
N HIS A 29 -19.23 58.03 -10.68
CA HIS A 29 -19.81 57.11 -9.70
C HIS A 29 -20.12 55.76 -10.34
N VAL A 30 -19.45 54.71 -9.88
CA VAL A 30 -19.63 53.33 -10.32
C VAL A 30 -20.52 52.58 -9.32
N GLN A 31 -21.69 52.14 -9.77
CA GLN A 31 -22.61 51.28 -9.01
C GLN A 31 -22.57 49.86 -9.55
N ILE A 32 -22.40 48.87 -8.68
CA ILE A 32 -22.40 47.46 -9.04
C ILE A 32 -23.70 46.86 -8.55
N ASN A 33 -24.36 46.08 -9.40
CA ASN A 33 -25.61 45.40 -9.12
C ASN A 33 -25.43 43.90 -9.34
N PHE A 34 -25.72 43.13 -8.31
CA PHE A 34 -25.78 41.68 -8.31
C PHE A 34 -27.22 41.24 -8.08
N LYS A 35 -27.72 40.27 -8.84
CA LYS A 35 -29.06 39.72 -8.65
C LYS A 35 -29.20 38.29 -9.15
N GLY A 36 -30.09 37.53 -8.53
CA GLY A 36 -30.52 36.21 -8.98
C GLY A 36 -31.85 35.83 -8.33
N LYS A 37 -32.42 34.69 -8.73
CA LYS A 37 -33.58 34.11 -8.05
C LYS A 37 -33.12 32.90 -7.25
N SER A 38 -33.49 32.85 -5.97
CA SER A 38 -33.30 31.66 -5.13
C SER A 38 -34.18 30.50 -5.64
N GLN A 39 -33.96 29.30 -5.09
CA GLN A 39 -34.71 28.10 -5.48
C GLN A 39 -36.22 28.22 -5.22
N SER A 40 -36.65 28.99 -4.21
CA SER A 40 -38.06 29.29 -3.94
C SER A 40 -38.66 30.36 -4.88
N GLY A 41 -37.86 30.87 -5.82
CA GLY A 41 -38.25 31.94 -6.74
C GLY A 41 -38.09 33.36 -6.17
N THR A 42 -37.69 33.51 -4.90
CA THR A 42 -37.46 34.82 -4.26
C THR A 42 -36.28 35.53 -4.91
N LEU A 43 -36.46 36.80 -5.29
CA LEU A 43 -35.39 37.63 -5.84
C LEU A 43 -34.37 37.97 -4.74
N ILE A 44 -33.10 37.64 -4.98
CA ILE A 44 -31.97 38.04 -4.15
C ILE A 44 -31.19 39.09 -4.94
N SER A 45 -30.93 40.23 -4.34
CA SER A 45 -30.15 41.31 -4.95
C SER A 45 -29.21 41.97 -3.95
N TRP A 46 -28.12 42.54 -4.47
CA TRP A 46 -27.16 43.29 -3.70
C TRP A 46 -26.50 44.35 -4.59
N SER A 47 -26.20 45.52 -4.04
CA SER A 47 -25.50 46.57 -4.76
C SER A 47 -24.57 47.37 -3.87
N THR A 48 -23.50 47.90 -4.46
CA THR A 48 -22.63 48.87 -3.79
C THR A 48 -22.17 49.93 -4.79
N THR A 49 -21.65 51.06 -4.29
CA THR A 49 -21.18 52.16 -5.10
C THR A 49 -19.81 52.65 -4.65
N TYR A 50 -19.02 53.17 -5.59
CA TYR A 50 -17.81 53.92 -5.28
C TYR A 50 -17.56 55.03 -6.31
N THR A 51 -16.76 56.02 -5.95
CA THR A 51 -16.28 57.06 -6.88
C THR A 51 -14.91 56.67 -7.40
N ALA A 52 -14.74 56.68 -8.72
CA ALA A 52 -13.46 56.36 -9.35
C ALA A 52 -12.38 57.41 -8.99
N LEU A 53 -11.18 56.95 -8.63
CA LEU A 53 -10.07 57.82 -8.22
C LEU A 53 -9.09 58.07 -9.36
N SER A 54 -8.33 59.15 -9.23
CA SER A 54 -7.19 59.44 -10.11
C SER A 54 -5.95 58.72 -9.60
N VAL A 55 -5.62 57.57 -10.21
CA VAL A 55 -4.47 56.71 -9.83
C VAL A 55 -3.64 56.40 -11.07
N VAL A 56 -2.31 56.43 -10.94
CA VAL A 56 -1.37 56.09 -12.01
C VAL A 56 -1.60 54.63 -12.44
N GLY A 57 -1.92 54.41 -13.72
CA GLY A 57 -2.27 53.08 -14.25
C GLY A 57 -3.77 52.74 -14.25
N GLY A 58 -4.64 53.65 -13.80
CA GLY A 58 -6.10 53.47 -13.75
C GLY A 58 -6.61 52.91 -12.41
N ASP A 59 -7.83 53.29 -12.00
CA ASP A 59 -8.45 52.78 -10.76
C ASP A 59 -8.94 51.34 -11.00
N VAL A 60 -8.28 50.36 -10.37
CA VAL A 60 -8.66 48.94 -10.42
C VAL A 60 -9.11 48.51 -9.04
N ARG A 61 -10.40 48.17 -8.90
CA ARG A 61 -10.97 47.76 -7.61
C ARG A 61 -11.49 46.34 -7.63
N THR A 62 -11.38 45.68 -6.48
CA THR A 62 -12.10 44.43 -6.24
C THR A 62 -13.20 44.71 -5.22
N VAL A 63 -14.44 44.46 -5.63
CA VAL A 63 -15.61 44.61 -4.79
C VAL A 63 -16.12 43.24 -4.38
N THR A 64 -16.36 43.06 -3.09
CA THR A 64 -16.78 41.77 -2.53
C THR A 64 -18.27 41.75 -2.25
N ILE A 65 -19.01 40.88 -2.92
CA ILE A 65 -20.42 40.60 -2.65
C ILE A 65 -20.50 39.73 -1.38
N PRO A 66 -21.30 40.09 -0.37
CA PRO A 66 -21.37 39.35 0.90
C PRO A 66 -21.72 37.86 0.75
N SER A 67 -21.17 37.05 1.66
CA SER A 67 -21.28 35.58 1.58
C SER A 67 -22.70 35.05 1.76
N ASP A 68 -23.51 35.72 2.58
CA ASP A 68 -24.93 35.43 2.83
C ASP A 68 -25.77 35.64 1.57
N ILE A 69 -25.50 36.73 0.83
CA ILE A 69 -26.14 37.02 -0.46
C ILE A 69 -25.79 35.94 -1.50
N VAL A 70 -24.53 35.50 -1.56
CA VAL A 70 -24.11 34.47 -2.52
C VAL A 70 -24.65 33.09 -2.13
N LYS A 71 -24.68 32.75 -0.82
CA LYS A 71 -25.25 31.50 -0.31
C LYS A 71 -26.74 31.35 -0.63
N ALA A 72 -27.51 32.44 -0.56
CA ALA A 72 -28.94 32.42 -0.88
C ALA A 72 -29.25 32.03 -2.34
N LEU A 73 -28.24 32.02 -3.23
CA LEU A 73 -28.35 31.65 -4.63
C LEU A 73 -27.64 30.32 -4.96
N ALA A 74 -27.25 29.51 -3.98
CA ALA A 74 -26.62 28.22 -4.22
C ALA A 74 -27.47 27.32 -5.14
N GLY A 75 -26.84 26.75 -6.17
CA GLY A 75 -27.48 25.96 -7.22
C GLY A 75 -28.23 26.78 -8.28
N GLN A 76 -28.28 28.11 -8.17
CA GLN A 76 -29.03 29.00 -9.07
C GLN A 76 -28.10 29.83 -9.95
N THR A 77 -28.70 30.50 -10.94
CA THR A 77 -28.01 31.46 -11.81
C THR A 77 -28.10 32.87 -11.23
N ALA A 78 -26.98 33.59 -11.25
CA ALA A 78 -26.88 34.98 -10.84
C ALA A 78 -26.31 35.86 -11.97
N THR A 79 -26.58 37.15 -11.88
CA THR A 79 -26.09 38.17 -12.82
C THR A 79 -25.36 39.28 -12.07
N VAL A 80 -24.26 39.77 -12.64
CA VAL A 80 -23.56 40.98 -12.17
C VAL A 80 -23.44 41.99 -13.31
N GLN A 81 -23.69 43.26 -12.99
CA GLN A 81 -23.62 44.39 -13.92
C GLN A 81 -23.15 45.64 -13.17
N TYR A 82 -22.45 46.56 -13.84
CA TYR A 82 -22.17 47.88 -13.27
C TYR A 82 -22.76 49.01 -14.10
N VAL A 83 -23.08 50.12 -13.43
CA VAL A 83 -23.64 51.35 -13.99
C VAL A 83 -22.74 52.51 -13.56
N VAL A 84 -22.27 53.30 -14.52
CA VAL A 84 -21.41 54.47 -14.29
C VAL A 84 -22.24 55.73 -14.52
N ARG A 85 -22.25 56.62 -13.52
CA ARG A 85 -22.88 57.95 -13.61
C ARG A 85 -21.80 59.03 -13.68
N PRO A 86 -22.01 60.09 -14.49
CA PRO A 86 -21.08 61.21 -14.56
C PRO A 86 -20.83 61.85 -13.19
N ALA A 87 -19.64 62.41 -13.01
CA ALA A 87 -19.33 63.27 -11.87
C ALA A 87 -20.33 64.45 -11.81
N SER A 88 -20.65 64.95 -10.62
CA SER A 88 -21.57 66.10 -10.46
C SER A 88 -21.12 67.36 -11.22
N SER A 89 -19.82 67.46 -11.53
CA SER A 89 -19.20 68.51 -12.35
C SER A 89 -19.46 68.38 -13.85
N ASN A 90 -19.86 67.21 -14.35
CA ASN A 90 -20.10 66.94 -15.77
C ASN A 90 -21.61 66.75 -16.06
N LYS A 91 -22.33 67.87 -16.20
CA LYS A 91 -23.80 67.89 -16.37
C LYS A 91 -24.31 67.37 -17.73
N THR A 92 -23.43 67.17 -18.72
CA THR A 92 -23.78 66.66 -20.06
C THR A 92 -23.40 65.20 -20.27
N GLY A 93 -22.75 64.56 -19.29
CA GLY A 93 -22.36 63.16 -19.37
C GLY A 93 -23.56 62.21 -19.41
N LYS A 94 -23.44 61.11 -20.17
CA LYS A 94 -24.47 60.06 -20.25
C LYS A 94 -24.19 58.95 -19.23
N VAL A 95 -25.24 58.36 -18.66
CA VAL A 95 -25.14 57.14 -17.84
C VAL A 95 -24.72 55.98 -18.73
N ARG A 96 -23.72 55.21 -18.29
CA ARG A 96 -23.19 54.06 -19.04
C ARG A 96 -23.42 52.78 -18.25
N THR A 97 -23.77 51.69 -18.92
CA THR A 97 -24.07 50.41 -18.27
C THR A 97 -23.28 49.29 -18.92
N SER A 98 -22.70 48.41 -18.12
CA SER A 98 -21.95 47.25 -18.62
C SER A 98 -22.87 46.18 -19.20
N ARG A 99 -22.29 45.24 -19.95
CA ARG A 99 -22.97 43.97 -20.23
C ARG A 99 -23.24 43.23 -18.91
N SER A 100 -24.35 42.50 -18.87
CA SER A 100 -24.67 41.63 -17.74
C SER A 100 -23.86 40.34 -17.87
N LEU A 101 -23.09 40.00 -16.84
CA LEU A 101 -22.38 38.73 -16.75
C LEU A 101 -23.23 37.73 -15.95
N GLU A 102 -23.67 36.67 -16.61
CA GLU A 102 -24.50 35.61 -16.05
C GLU A 102 -23.68 34.36 -15.73
N PHE A 103 -23.87 33.78 -14.54
CA PHE A 103 -23.12 32.59 -14.10
C PHE A 103 -23.86 31.81 -13.01
N GLN A 104 -23.60 30.49 -12.94
CA GLN A 104 -24.15 29.63 -11.89
C GLN A 104 -23.33 29.71 -10.59
N ILE A 105 -24.04 29.74 -9.47
CA ILE A 105 -23.47 29.65 -8.11
C ILE A 105 -23.53 28.19 -7.67
N ARG A 106 -22.40 27.50 -7.57
CA ARG A 106 -22.38 26.04 -7.31
C ARG A 106 -22.58 25.63 -5.85
N GLY A 107 -22.31 26.49 -4.86
CA GLY A 107 -22.57 26.20 -3.43
C GLY A 107 -21.60 25.23 -2.73
N LEU A 108 -21.17 24.13 -3.37
CA LEU A 108 -20.19 23.15 -2.86
C LEU A 108 -19.04 22.96 -3.88
N TYR A 109 -17.77 22.98 -3.44
CA TYR A 109 -16.63 22.75 -4.32
C TYR A 109 -16.33 21.26 -4.42
N LEU A 110 -16.48 20.74 -5.63
CA LEU A 110 -16.17 19.36 -5.98
C LEU A 110 -15.05 19.40 -7.04
N PRO A 111 -13.82 18.96 -6.75
CA PRO A 111 -12.79 18.77 -7.77
C PRO A 111 -13.25 17.74 -8.82
N ALA A 112 -12.58 17.68 -9.96
CA ALA A 112 -12.82 16.60 -10.92
C ALA A 112 -12.38 15.26 -10.30
N PRO A 113 -13.05 14.13 -10.62
CA PRO A 113 -12.58 12.82 -10.17
C PRO A 113 -11.21 12.47 -10.76
N GLU A 114 -10.36 11.83 -9.96
CA GLU A 114 -9.04 11.37 -10.39
C GLU A 114 -9.04 9.86 -10.64
N LEU A 115 -8.53 9.43 -11.80
CA LEU A 115 -8.17 8.03 -12.04
C LEU A 115 -6.69 7.83 -11.76
N LEU A 116 -6.38 6.87 -10.91
CA LEU A 116 -5.01 6.62 -10.48
C LEU A 116 -4.18 5.90 -11.54
N GLU A 117 -4.83 5.10 -12.39
CA GLU A 117 -4.20 4.30 -13.44
C GLU A 117 -4.23 5.01 -14.81
N ALA A 118 -4.81 6.21 -14.90
CA ALA A 118 -4.85 6.97 -16.14
C ALA A 118 -3.55 7.76 -16.36
N VAL A 119 -2.92 7.57 -17.52
CA VAL A 119 -1.76 8.35 -17.98
C VAL A 119 -2.21 9.23 -19.15
N ASN A 120 -2.05 10.55 -19.03
CA ASN A 120 -2.45 11.53 -20.06
C ASN A 120 -3.91 11.35 -20.54
N ASP A 121 -4.84 11.19 -19.58
CA ASP A 121 -6.26 10.93 -19.83
C ASP A 121 -6.56 9.70 -20.69
N SER A 122 -5.70 8.68 -20.60
CA SER A 122 -5.89 7.37 -21.19
C SER A 122 -5.66 6.25 -20.18
N ILE A 123 -6.42 5.17 -20.29
CA ILE A 123 -6.22 3.93 -19.54
C ILE A 123 -5.80 2.88 -20.54
N ASP A 124 -4.68 2.21 -20.29
CA ASP A 124 -4.29 1.03 -21.06
C ASP A 124 -4.90 -0.22 -20.40
N PRO A 125 -5.85 -0.91 -21.06
CA PRO A 125 -6.50 -2.12 -20.52
C PRO A 125 -5.54 -3.27 -20.22
N ASP A 126 -4.39 -3.31 -20.90
CA ASP A 126 -3.40 -4.38 -20.78
C ASP A 126 -2.36 -4.09 -19.67
N HIS A 127 -2.34 -2.87 -19.12
CA HIS A 127 -1.39 -2.41 -18.10
C HIS A 127 -2.09 -1.85 -16.83
N ILE A 128 -3.26 -2.37 -16.48
CA ILE A 128 -3.98 -2.02 -15.24
C ILE A 128 -3.34 -2.74 -14.04
N SER A 129 -3.27 -2.08 -12.86
CA SER A 129 -2.52 -2.55 -11.68
C SER A 129 -2.80 -4.03 -11.31
N ALA A 130 -1.73 -4.81 -11.08
CA ALA A 130 -1.81 -6.21 -10.70
C ALA A 130 -1.88 -6.37 -9.18
N LYS A 131 -3.09 -6.48 -8.63
CA LYS A 131 -3.31 -7.08 -7.30
C LYS A 131 -4.27 -8.25 -7.45
N ALA A 132 -3.81 -9.47 -7.16
CA ALA A 132 -4.63 -10.70 -7.09
C ALA A 132 -5.39 -11.11 -8.38
N THR A 133 -4.76 -11.06 -9.57
CA THR A 133 -5.29 -11.65 -10.84
C THR A 133 -6.60 -11.05 -11.39
N VAL A 134 -7.00 -9.86 -10.96
CA VAL A 134 -8.15 -9.12 -11.52
C VAL A 134 -7.73 -7.69 -11.83
N ASN A 135 -7.90 -7.24 -13.08
CA ASN A 135 -7.64 -5.85 -13.48
C ASN A 135 -8.72 -4.93 -12.89
N PHE A 136 -8.32 -3.90 -12.15
CA PHE A 136 -9.24 -2.87 -11.63
C PHE A 136 -8.70 -1.46 -11.78
N VAL A 137 -9.61 -0.52 -12.04
CA VAL A 137 -9.31 0.91 -12.14
C VAL A 137 -9.88 1.63 -10.93
N THR A 138 -9.11 2.57 -10.37
CA THR A 138 -9.42 3.27 -9.12
C THR A 138 -9.74 4.73 -9.38
N VAL A 139 -10.94 5.14 -8.96
CA VAL A 139 -11.32 6.56 -8.89
C VAL A 139 -11.12 7.07 -7.48
N SER A 140 -10.27 8.08 -7.35
CA SER A 140 -10.05 8.85 -6.12
C SER A 140 -10.97 10.07 -6.11
N LEU A 141 -11.68 10.24 -5.00
CA LEU A 141 -12.58 11.37 -4.73
C LEU A 141 -12.20 11.99 -3.40
N ASP A 142 -11.78 13.25 -3.42
CA ASP A 142 -11.52 14.02 -2.20
C ASP A 142 -12.00 15.45 -2.38
N TYR A 143 -13.06 15.83 -1.68
CA TYR A 143 -13.60 17.19 -1.76
C TYR A 143 -13.55 17.88 -0.40
N PRO A 144 -13.24 19.20 -0.37
CA PRO A 144 -13.29 19.99 0.84
C PRO A 144 -14.66 19.89 1.51
N ASP A 145 -14.67 19.72 2.83
CA ASP A 145 -15.86 19.63 3.67
C ASP A 145 -16.71 18.34 3.50
N ILE A 146 -16.13 17.23 3.04
CA ILE A 146 -16.77 15.91 3.08
C ILE A 146 -17.27 15.56 4.50
N GLN A 147 -18.52 15.12 4.64
CA GLN A 147 -19.16 14.89 5.94
C GLN A 147 -20.18 13.73 5.94
N LEU A 148 -20.54 13.23 7.12
CA LEU A 148 -21.36 12.01 7.33
C LEU A 148 -22.78 12.04 6.71
N GLU A 149 -23.30 13.21 6.36
CA GLU A 149 -24.64 13.35 5.74
C GLU A 149 -24.61 13.42 4.20
N ASP A 150 -23.41 13.42 3.63
CA ASP A 150 -23.26 13.46 2.18
C ASP A 150 -23.58 12.10 1.55
N THR A 151 -24.22 12.11 0.39
CA THR A 151 -24.31 10.93 -0.49
C THR A 151 -23.60 11.20 -1.80
N VAL A 152 -22.58 10.39 -2.12
CA VAL A 152 -21.79 10.51 -3.34
C VAL A 152 -22.30 9.53 -4.39
N LYS A 153 -22.53 10.02 -5.61
CA LYS A 153 -22.84 9.20 -6.79
C LYS A 153 -21.79 9.44 -7.86
N LEU A 154 -20.92 8.46 -8.10
CA LEU A 154 -20.01 8.48 -9.25
C LEU A 154 -20.80 8.10 -10.50
N VAL A 155 -20.81 9.00 -11.49
CA VAL A 155 -21.54 8.87 -12.76
C VAL A 155 -20.56 8.55 -13.88
N ARG A 156 -20.93 7.56 -14.69
CA ARG A 156 -20.17 7.11 -15.86
C ARG A 156 -21.01 7.18 -17.11
N GLU A 157 -20.46 7.77 -18.16
CA GLU A 157 -21.02 7.80 -19.50
C GLU A 157 -19.92 7.34 -20.44
N GLY A 158 -20.21 6.48 -21.42
CA GLY A 158 -19.16 6.04 -22.34
C GLY A 158 -19.69 5.43 -23.62
N VAL A 159 -18.83 5.37 -24.62
CA VAL A 159 -19.09 4.79 -25.93
C VAL A 159 -17.97 3.81 -26.30
N ASP A 160 -18.30 2.73 -27.00
CA ASP A 160 -17.31 1.78 -27.53
C ASP A 160 -16.54 2.36 -28.73
N ALA A 161 -15.60 1.59 -29.29
CA ALA A 161 -14.84 1.95 -30.48
C ALA A 161 -15.70 2.31 -31.71
N LYS A 162 -16.92 1.75 -31.80
CA LYS A 162 -17.88 2.00 -32.88
C LYS A 162 -18.85 3.14 -32.54
N GLN A 163 -18.60 3.86 -31.44
CA GLN A 163 -19.42 4.96 -30.93
C GLN A 163 -20.81 4.53 -30.42
N ASN A 164 -21.01 3.25 -30.06
CA ASN A 164 -22.25 2.80 -29.41
C ASN A 164 -22.21 3.12 -27.91
N ALA A 165 -23.29 3.67 -27.37
CA ALA A 165 -23.39 3.99 -25.95
C ALA A 165 -23.34 2.73 -25.06
N ILE A 166 -22.47 2.75 -24.06
CA ILE A 166 -22.38 1.72 -23.01
C ILE A 166 -23.23 2.16 -21.81
N LYS A 167 -24.07 1.24 -21.31
CA LYS A 167 -24.90 1.50 -20.13
C LYS A 167 -24.18 1.08 -18.85
N PHE A 168 -23.92 2.04 -17.98
CA PHE A 168 -23.37 1.80 -16.64
C PHE A 168 -24.48 1.83 -15.58
N THR A 169 -24.30 1.04 -14.51
CA THR A 169 -25.17 1.09 -13.33
C THR A 169 -24.44 1.82 -12.20
N ASP A 170 -24.86 3.05 -11.92
CA ASP A 170 -24.23 3.89 -10.90
C ASP A 170 -24.94 3.80 -9.55
N LYS A 171 -24.16 3.70 -8.47
CA LYS A 171 -24.67 3.52 -7.10
C LYS A 171 -24.50 4.79 -6.27
N ASP A 172 -25.54 5.11 -5.51
CA ASP A 172 -25.50 6.16 -4.48
C ASP A 172 -24.78 5.60 -3.25
N ARG A 173 -23.81 6.34 -2.71
CA ARG A 173 -22.94 5.90 -1.61
C ARG A 173 -22.97 6.94 -0.49
N PRO A 174 -23.59 6.65 0.66
CA PRO A 174 -23.52 7.53 1.82
C PRO A 174 -22.08 7.60 2.36
N ILE A 175 -21.64 8.77 2.81
CA ILE A 175 -20.33 8.95 3.44
C ILE A 175 -20.35 8.37 4.85
N SER A 176 -19.46 7.42 5.13
CA SER A 176 -19.30 6.81 6.46
C SER A 176 -18.13 7.41 7.24
N ALA A 177 -18.07 7.15 8.56
CA ALA A 177 -16.95 7.57 9.41
C ALA A 177 -15.60 7.00 8.93
N ASN A 178 -15.61 5.77 8.40
CA ASN A 178 -14.43 5.16 7.80
C ASN A 178 -13.94 5.91 6.55
N ASN A 179 -14.86 6.47 5.75
CA ASN A 179 -14.47 7.28 4.59
C ASN A 179 -13.79 8.60 5.01
N LEU A 180 -14.14 9.15 6.17
CA LEU A 180 -13.50 10.36 6.73
C LEU A 180 -12.12 10.08 7.32
N GLN A 181 -11.90 8.91 7.94
CA GLN A 181 -10.60 8.50 8.48
C GLN A 181 -9.61 8.01 7.42
N ARG A 182 -10.11 7.50 6.28
CA ARG A 182 -9.30 6.94 5.18
C ARG A 182 -9.42 7.77 3.91
N ARG A 183 -9.24 9.09 4.01
CA ARG A 183 -9.21 9.98 2.84
C ARG A 183 -7.93 9.75 2.01
N PRO A 184 -7.99 9.83 0.66
CA PRO A 184 -9.17 10.12 -0.17
C PRO A 184 -10.10 8.91 -0.35
N MET A 185 -11.40 9.13 -0.61
CA MET A 185 -12.35 8.05 -0.86
C MET A 185 -12.03 7.37 -2.20
N LYS A 186 -11.86 6.04 -2.20
CA LYS A 186 -11.55 5.25 -3.39
C LYS A 186 -12.75 4.42 -3.85
N ILE A 187 -13.04 4.44 -5.15
CA ILE A 187 -14.04 3.59 -5.81
C ILE A 187 -13.34 2.78 -6.90
N THR A 188 -13.44 1.46 -6.84
CA THR A 188 -12.81 0.56 -7.82
C THR A 188 -13.81 0.04 -8.84
N TRP A 189 -13.36 -0.11 -10.07
CA TRP A 189 -14.07 -0.74 -11.18
C TRP A 189 -13.36 -2.00 -11.62
N THR A 190 -14.12 -3.00 -12.05
CA THR A 190 -13.57 -4.28 -12.49
C THR A 190 -13.32 -4.31 -13.99
N ASP A 191 -12.59 -5.31 -14.45
CA ASP A 191 -12.40 -5.62 -15.87
C ASP A 191 -13.71 -5.66 -16.70
N ALA A 192 -14.81 -6.13 -16.10
CA ALA A 192 -16.13 -6.14 -16.76
C ALA A 192 -16.71 -4.73 -17.01
N ASP A 193 -16.32 -3.74 -16.20
CA ASP A 193 -16.71 -2.33 -16.38
C ASP A 193 -15.87 -1.62 -17.46
N ILE A 194 -14.65 -2.10 -17.74
CA ILE A 194 -13.67 -1.43 -18.60
C ILE A 194 -13.61 -2.07 -20.01
N LYS A 195 -13.68 -3.39 -20.11
CA LYS A 195 -13.62 -4.13 -21.40
C LYS A 195 -14.60 -3.65 -22.48
N PRO A 196 -15.85 -3.28 -22.18
CA PRO A 196 -16.77 -2.76 -23.20
C PRO A 196 -16.33 -1.43 -23.83
N LEU A 197 -15.41 -0.72 -23.19
CA LEU A 197 -14.92 0.59 -23.63
C LEU A 197 -13.60 0.51 -24.39
N VAL A 198 -13.03 -0.67 -24.64
CA VAL A 198 -11.75 -0.80 -25.38
C VAL A 198 -11.84 -0.07 -26.73
N ASN A 199 -10.87 0.81 -26.96
CA ASN A 199 -10.76 1.79 -28.03
C ASN A 199 -11.89 2.82 -28.11
N GLY A 200 -12.62 3.02 -27.02
CA GLY A 200 -13.74 3.93 -26.84
C GLY A 200 -13.44 5.10 -25.90
N ILE A 201 -14.46 5.91 -25.59
CA ILE A 201 -14.33 7.12 -24.75
C ILE A 201 -15.27 7.02 -23.56
N MET A 202 -14.77 7.36 -22.37
CA MET A 202 -15.51 7.41 -21.13
C MET A 202 -15.45 8.82 -20.51
N SER A 203 -16.61 9.38 -20.17
CA SER A 203 -16.75 10.59 -19.36
C SER A 203 -17.16 10.22 -17.93
N ILE A 204 -16.43 10.73 -16.95
CA ILE A 204 -16.68 10.48 -15.53
C ILE A 204 -16.87 11.78 -14.78
N TYR A 205 -17.76 11.77 -13.80
CA TYR A 205 -17.98 12.88 -12.86
C TYR A 205 -18.69 12.31 -11.65
N TYR A 206 -18.75 13.05 -10.56
CA TYR A 206 -19.53 12.64 -9.40
C TYR A 206 -20.48 13.73 -8.96
N LYS A 207 -21.53 13.30 -8.26
CA LYS A 207 -22.48 14.17 -7.62
C LYS A 207 -22.45 13.95 -6.12
N VAL A 208 -22.61 15.03 -5.36
CA VAL A 208 -22.76 14.99 -3.90
C VAL A 208 -24.14 15.50 -3.56
N TYR A 209 -24.93 14.70 -2.86
CA TYR A 209 -26.21 15.10 -2.30
C TYR A 209 -25.98 15.62 -0.88
N ARG A 210 -26.39 16.86 -0.61
CA ARG A 210 -26.33 17.48 0.71
C ARG A 210 -27.52 18.42 0.89
N GLY A 211 -28.23 18.29 2.01
CA GLY A 211 -29.32 19.21 2.36
C GLY A 211 -30.43 19.34 1.30
N GLY A 212 -30.76 18.26 0.60
CA GLY A 212 -31.81 18.27 -0.44
C GLY A 212 -31.33 18.60 -1.86
N ILE A 213 -30.06 18.98 -2.04
CA ILE A 213 -29.53 19.47 -3.33
C ILE A 213 -28.43 18.53 -3.84
N TRP A 214 -28.43 18.27 -5.15
CA TRP A 214 -27.36 17.57 -5.85
C TRP A 214 -26.34 18.55 -6.43
N TYR A 215 -25.11 18.49 -5.92
CA TYR A 215 -23.94 19.22 -6.42
C TYR A 215 -23.19 18.34 -7.42
N THR A 216 -22.71 18.89 -8.54
CA THR A 216 -22.05 18.11 -9.60
C THR A 216 -20.61 18.58 -9.82
N SER A 217 -19.67 17.63 -9.86
CA SER A 217 -18.26 17.89 -10.16
C SER A 217 -18.05 18.25 -11.64
N PRO A 218 -16.90 18.84 -12.01
CA PRO A 218 -16.44 18.83 -13.39
C PRO A 218 -16.34 17.39 -13.93
N ARG A 219 -16.54 17.25 -15.25
CA ARG A 219 -16.34 15.99 -15.98
C ARG A 219 -14.88 15.82 -16.34
N ARG A 220 -14.40 14.58 -16.29
CA ARG A 220 -13.13 14.14 -16.85
C ARG A 220 -13.42 13.16 -17.98
N ASN A 221 -12.84 13.37 -19.14
CA ASN A 221 -12.96 12.48 -20.30
C ASN A 221 -11.70 11.65 -20.41
N ILE A 222 -11.85 10.36 -20.69
CA ILE A 222 -10.79 9.38 -20.64
C ILE A 222 -10.94 8.46 -21.84
N TYR A 223 -9.84 8.21 -22.53
CA TYR A 223 -9.77 7.18 -23.56
C TYR A 223 -9.41 5.83 -22.94
N VAL A 224 -9.98 4.74 -23.45
CA VAL A 224 -9.68 3.39 -22.96
C VAL A 224 -8.97 2.65 -24.10
N GLY A 225 -7.64 2.63 -24.09
CA GLY A 225 -6.78 2.15 -25.17
C GLY A 225 -5.45 2.92 -25.24
N PRO A 226 -4.58 2.65 -26.24
CA PRO A 226 -3.39 3.47 -26.49
C PRO A 226 -3.80 4.88 -26.89
N SER A 227 -3.36 5.90 -26.15
CA SER A 227 -3.91 7.27 -26.19
C SER A 227 -4.07 7.85 -27.62
N LEU A 228 -5.25 8.43 -27.88
CA LEU A 228 -5.64 9.12 -29.13
C LEU A 228 -4.78 10.35 -29.48
N ALA A 229 -3.98 10.86 -28.54
CA ALA A 229 -3.02 11.96 -28.73
C ALA A 229 -1.70 11.65 -27.99
N SER A 230 -1.31 10.37 -27.97
CA SER A 230 -0.14 9.89 -27.22
C SER A 230 1.18 10.44 -27.75
N LEU A 231 1.25 10.70 -29.06
CA LEU A 231 2.47 11.15 -29.71
C LEU A 231 2.53 12.68 -29.75
N PRO A 232 3.67 13.30 -29.39
CA PRO A 232 3.86 14.72 -29.60
C PRO A 232 3.86 15.06 -31.10
N PRO A 233 3.62 16.33 -31.48
CA PRO A 233 3.92 16.77 -32.83
C PRO A 233 5.42 16.60 -33.12
N PHE A 234 5.79 16.54 -34.39
CA PHE A 234 7.20 16.51 -34.80
C PHE A 234 7.47 17.41 -36.01
N ILE A 235 8.73 17.79 -36.18
CA ILE A 235 9.20 18.69 -37.25
C ILE A 235 10.45 18.04 -37.84
N ASN A 236 10.52 17.86 -39.16
CA ASN A 236 11.62 17.14 -39.80
C ASN A 236 12.95 17.91 -39.74
N GLU A 237 12.87 19.24 -39.74
CA GLU A 237 14.01 20.14 -39.70
C GLU A 237 14.64 20.23 -38.30
N VAL A 238 13.95 19.75 -37.26
CA VAL A 238 14.52 19.68 -35.90
C VAL A 238 15.50 18.52 -35.83
N SER A 239 16.77 18.83 -35.60
CA SER A 239 17.85 17.84 -35.42
C SER A 239 18.61 18.13 -34.12
N ASP A 240 18.94 17.09 -33.36
CA ASP A 240 19.55 17.20 -32.04
C ASP A 240 18.81 18.16 -31.08
N ASN A 241 17.47 18.15 -31.14
CA ASN A 241 16.58 19.08 -30.42
C ASN A 241 16.80 20.57 -30.74
N ARG A 242 17.31 20.88 -31.94
CA ARG A 242 17.48 22.25 -32.43
C ARG A 242 16.77 22.46 -33.77
N LEU A 243 16.11 23.60 -33.89
CA LEU A 243 15.61 24.15 -35.15
C LEU A 243 16.49 25.32 -35.54
N ASP A 244 17.35 25.14 -36.54
CA ASP A 244 18.27 26.18 -37.02
C ASP A 244 17.54 27.09 -38.03
N PRO A 245 17.18 28.34 -37.67
CA PRO A 245 16.39 29.19 -38.56
C PRO A 245 17.15 29.59 -39.83
N ASP A 246 18.49 29.56 -39.81
CA ASP A 246 19.33 29.89 -40.97
C ASP A 246 19.28 28.81 -42.07
N LYS A 247 18.70 27.64 -41.76
CA LYS A 247 18.48 26.54 -42.72
C LYS A 247 17.07 26.49 -43.28
N ILE A 248 16.18 27.38 -42.82
CA ILE A 248 14.78 27.44 -43.24
C ILE A 248 14.67 28.48 -44.36
N ALA A 249 14.04 28.11 -45.48
CA ALA A 249 13.82 29.04 -46.58
C ALA A 249 12.70 30.04 -46.25
N ASP A 250 11.46 29.55 -46.14
CA ASP A 250 10.27 30.39 -45.89
C ASP A 250 9.40 29.84 -44.74
N SER A 251 9.20 28.52 -44.65
CA SER A 251 8.40 27.84 -43.63
C SER A 251 8.88 26.40 -43.37
N ILE A 252 8.36 25.80 -42.30
CA ILE A 252 8.47 24.38 -41.98
C ILE A 252 7.09 23.75 -41.83
N ASN A 253 7.03 22.42 -41.82
CA ASN A 253 5.83 21.68 -41.50
C ASN A 253 5.88 21.12 -40.08
N VAL A 254 4.87 21.43 -39.27
CA VAL A 254 4.62 20.74 -38.00
C VAL A 254 3.66 19.59 -38.27
N HIS A 255 4.16 18.37 -38.08
CA HIS A 255 3.42 17.13 -38.34
C HIS A 255 2.73 16.62 -37.08
N ILE A 256 1.45 16.31 -37.22
CA ILE A 256 0.61 15.68 -36.21
C ILE A 256 0.39 14.22 -36.61
N PRO A 257 0.88 13.24 -35.81
CA PRO A 257 0.75 11.84 -36.11
C PRO A 257 -0.71 11.40 -36.31
N SER A 258 -0.97 10.53 -37.28
CA SER A 258 -2.32 10.00 -37.57
C SER A 258 -2.89 9.08 -36.48
N ALA A 259 -2.07 8.64 -35.52
CA ALA A 259 -2.40 7.66 -34.49
C ALA A 259 -3.68 8.05 -33.71
N GLY A 260 -4.77 7.32 -33.98
CA GLY A 260 -6.05 7.48 -33.28
C GLY A 260 -6.95 8.60 -33.82
N THR A 261 -6.56 9.30 -34.89
CA THR A 261 -7.41 10.32 -35.53
C THR A 261 -8.55 9.69 -36.32
N LEU A 262 -9.68 10.39 -36.41
CA LEU A 262 -10.85 10.03 -37.23
C LEU A 262 -11.25 11.20 -38.13
N VAL A 263 -11.86 10.88 -39.26
CA VAL A 263 -12.44 11.90 -40.16
C VAL A 263 -13.42 12.78 -39.37
N LYS A 264 -13.27 14.11 -39.53
CA LYS A 264 -13.95 15.20 -38.80
C LYS A 264 -13.39 15.55 -37.41
N ASP A 265 -12.38 14.87 -36.92
CA ASP A 265 -11.66 15.38 -35.76
C ASP A 265 -11.05 16.75 -36.08
N LYS A 266 -11.15 17.69 -35.14
CA LYS A 266 -10.53 19.01 -35.26
C LYS A 266 -9.22 19.01 -34.49
N ILE A 267 -8.15 19.43 -35.13
CA ILE A 267 -6.84 19.61 -34.52
C ILE A 267 -6.57 21.12 -34.36
N THR A 268 -6.14 21.54 -33.18
CA THR A 268 -5.63 22.89 -32.92
C THR A 268 -4.18 22.79 -32.46
N LEU A 269 -3.26 23.34 -33.25
CA LEU A 269 -1.83 23.40 -32.96
C LEU A 269 -1.51 24.64 -32.12
N PHE A 270 -0.58 24.51 -31.16
CA PHE A 270 -0.07 25.59 -30.33
C PHE A 270 1.45 25.60 -30.35
N TRP A 271 2.03 26.79 -30.48
CA TRP A 271 3.48 27.03 -30.38
C TRP A 271 3.74 28.28 -29.55
N SER A 272 4.65 28.18 -28.57
CA SER A 272 5.11 29.33 -27.79
C SER A 272 6.44 29.07 -27.10
N ASP A 273 7.22 30.12 -26.84
CA ASP A 273 8.26 30.09 -25.81
C ASP A 273 7.64 30.25 -24.40
N SER A 274 8.46 30.14 -23.36
CA SER A 274 8.01 30.36 -21.97
C SER A 274 7.42 31.75 -21.76
N SER A 275 7.86 32.73 -22.56
CA SER A 275 7.38 34.11 -22.47
C SER A 275 5.96 34.33 -22.93
N LYS A 276 5.49 33.52 -23.88
CA LYS A 276 4.19 33.67 -24.53
C LYS A 276 3.95 35.08 -25.09
N GLN A 277 5.02 35.87 -25.31
CA GLN A 277 4.91 37.20 -25.89
C GLN A 277 4.50 37.13 -27.37
N LYS A 278 4.97 36.10 -28.08
CA LYS A 278 4.58 35.78 -29.46
C LYS A 278 4.18 34.30 -29.52
N THR A 279 2.87 34.05 -29.49
CA THR A 279 2.30 32.69 -29.61
C THR A 279 1.79 32.47 -31.02
N PHE A 280 1.87 31.24 -31.52
CA PHE A 280 1.25 30.83 -32.78
C PHE A 280 0.21 29.74 -32.51
N THR A 281 -0.91 29.81 -33.22
CA THR A 281 -2.00 28.84 -33.16
C THR A 281 -2.60 28.67 -34.54
N ASP A 282 -2.83 27.43 -34.94
CA ASP A 282 -3.50 27.10 -36.20
C ASP A 282 -4.48 25.93 -36.00
N GLU A 283 -5.47 25.81 -36.87
CA GLU A 283 -6.55 24.83 -36.75
C GLU A 283 -6.85 24.13 -38.08
N GLY A 284 -7.14 22.84 -38.03
CA GLY A 284 -7.66 22.13 -39.18
C GLY A 284 -8.46 20.90 -38.80
N VAL A 285 -8.97 20.20 -39.82
CA VAL A 285 -9.90 19.08 -39.65
C VAL A 285 -9.37 17.87 -40.41
N ILE A 286 -9.39 16.70 -39.76
CA ILE A 286 -9.01 15.43 -40.38
C ILE A 286 -10.04 15.08 -41.46
N THR A 287 -9.55 14.80 -42.66
CA THR A 287 -10.34 14.44 -43.84
C THR A 287 -10.02 13.01 -44.26
N GLN A 288 -10.77 12.48 -45.22
CA GLN A 288 -10.49 11.15 -45.77
C GLN A 288 -9.09 11.06 -46.42
N GLN A 289 -8.49 12.19 -46.83
CA GLN A 289 -7.19 12.21 -47.50
C GLN A 289 -6.00 12.10 -46.54
N ASN A 290 -6.18 12.43 -45.26
CA ASN A 290 -5.09 12.48 -44.28
C ASN A 290 -5.41 11.73 -42.97
N VAL A 291 -6.48 10.94 -42.91
CA VAL A 291 -6.78 10.13 -41.73
C VAL A 291 -5.74 9.02 -41.50
N ASP A 292 -5.11 8.55 -42.57
CA ASP A 292 -4.09 7.49 -42.52
C ASP A 292 -2.64 8.02 -42.59
N GLY A 293 -2.46 9.34 -42.63
CA GLY A 293 -1.15 10.00 -42.73
C GLY A 293 -1.06 11.25 -41.86
N ASP A 294 0.13 11.83 -41.71
CA ASP A 294 0.30 12.95 -40.78
C ASP A 294 -0.42 14.22 -41.28
N MET A 295 -1.13 14.87 -40.37
CA MET A 295 -1.67 16.20 -40.64
C MET A 295 -0.55 17.24 -40.46
N SER A 296 -0.37 18.14 -41.42
CA SER A 296 0.72 19.11 -41.41
C SER A 296 0.19 20.54 -41.30
N PHE A 297 0.89 21.37 -40.54
CA PHE A 297 0.64 22.81 -40.39
C PHE A 297 1.86 23.61 -40.82
N ASP A 298 1.66 24.60 -41.69
CA ASP A 298 2.71 25.50 -42.13
C ASP A 298 3.05 26.51 -41.02
N VAL A 299 4.33 26.57 -40.65
CA VAL A 299 4.84 27.55 -39.68
C VAL A 299 5.95 28.37 -40.35
N TYR A 300 5.69 29.67 -40.55
CA TYR A 300 6.57 30.56 -41.29
C TYR A 300 7.77 31.04 -40.44
N LEU A 301 8.88 31.30 -41.12
CA LEU A 301 10.14 31.71 -40.51
C LEU A 301 10.00 33.04 -39.73
N ASP A 302 9.29 34.02 -40.30
CA ASP A 302 9.08 35.35 -39.70
C ASP A 302 8.19 35.33 -38.43
N ASN A 303 7.33 34.32 -38.31
CA ASN A 303 6.47 34.13 -37.15
C ASN A 303 6.03 32.66 -36.97
N PRO A 304 6.34 32.02 -35.84
CA PRO A 304 7.01 32.51 -34.62
C PRO A 304 8.54 32.25 -34.58
N ILE A 305 9.11 31.58 -35.59
CA ILE A 305 10.44 30.96 -35.51
C ILE A 305 11.54 31.98 -35.21
N GLU A 306 11.72 33.02 -36.03
CA GLU A 306 12.79 34.01 -35.82
C GLU A 306 12.66 34.77 -34.49
N PHE A 307 11.44 35.04 -34.04
CA PHE A 307 11.23 35.66 -32.72
C PHE A 307 11.70 34.76 -31.56
N ASN A 308 11.68 33.45 -31.78
CA ASN A 308 12.12 32.47 -30.80
C ASN A 308 13.61 32.11 -30.93
N ARG A 309 14.38 32.71 -31.85
CA ARG A 309 15.83 32.48 -31.94
C ARG A 309 16.51 32.74 -30.58
N GLY A 310 17.36 31.79 -30.16
CA GLY A 310 18.00 31.79 -28.86
C GLY A 310 17.13 31.27 -27.71
N LYS A 311 15.94 30.70 -27.99
CA LYS A 311 14.97 30.28 -26.96
C LYS A 311 14.50 28.83 -27.17
N VAL A 312 14.06 28.21 -26.09
CA VAL A 312 13.33 26.94 -26.12
C VAL A 312 11.85 27.22 -26.35
N VAL A 313 11.24 26.48 -27.27
CA VAL A 313 9.81 26.55 -27.55
C VAL A 313 9.14 25.24 -27.15
N THR A 314 7.84 25.33 -26.88
CA THR A 314 6.96 24.18 -26.66
C THR A 314 5.86 24.19 -27.70
N VAL A 315 5.71 23.06 -28.37
CA VAL A 315 4.70 22.81 -29.40
C VAL A 315 3.82 21.65 -28.96
N PHE A 316 2.51 21.80 -29.03
CA PHE A 316 1.56 20.74 -28.70
C PHE A 316 0.27 20.96 -29.48
N TYR A 317 -0.59 19.94 -29.56
CA TYR A 317 -1.89 20.08 -30.20
C TYR A 317 -3.04 19.63 -29.29
N LEU A 318 -4.25 20.11 -29.60
CA LEU A 318 -5.51 19.62 -29.07
C LEU A 318 -6.26 18.88 -30.17
N LEU A 319 -6.65 17.63 -29.92
CA LEU A 319 -7.59 16.86 -30.74
C LEU A 319 -8.98 16.98 -30.15
N GLU A 320 -9.90 17.65 -30.84
CA GLU A 320 -11.32 17.73 -30.51
C GLU A 320 -12.14 16.75 -31.36
N ARG A 321 -12.88 15.86 -30.70
CA ARG A 321 -13.81 14.91 -31.32
C ARG A 321 -15.25 15.22 -30.92
N VAL A 322 -16.16 15.16 -31.90
CA VAL A 322 -17.60 15.25 -31.66
C VAL A 322 -18.18 13.84 -31.50
N LEU A 323 -18.74 13.55 -30.33
CA LEU A 323 -19.43 12.30 -30.01
C LEU A 323 -20.82 12.24 -30.69
N PRO A 324 -21.43 11.05 -30.84
CA PRO A 324 -22.74 10.88 -31.48
C PRO A 324 -23.89 11.67 -30.85
N ASP A 325 -23.77 11.97 -29.55
CA ASP A 325 -24.73 12.81 -28.82
C ASP A 325 -24.51 14.31 -29.01
N GLY A 326 -23.57 14.70 -29.88
CA GLY A 326 -23.22 16.08 -30.22
C GLY A 326 -22.23 16.72 -29.25
N ARG A 327 -21.79 16.04 -28.19
CA ARG A 327 -20.79 16.58 -27.26
C ARG A 327 -19.40 16.61 -27.89
N LYS A 328 -18.64 17.65 -27.57
CA LYS A 328 -17.23 17.78 -27.93
C LYS A 328 -16.35 17.32 -26.77
N VAL A 329 -15.36 16.49 -27.08
CA VAL A 329 -14.31 16.08 -26.14
C VAL A 329 -12.96 16.45 -26.74
N SER A 330 -12.05 16.99 -25.92
CA SER A 330 -10.73 17.44 -26.38
C SER A 330 -9.63 16.69 -25.62
N PHE A 331 -8.61 16.24 -26.34
CA PHE A 331 -7.43 15.56 -25.82
C PHE A 331 -6.19 16.38 -26.16
N ARG A 332 -5.26 16.53 -25.21
CA ARG A 332 -4.02 17.29 -25.41
C ARG A 332 -2.86 16.34 -25.64
N SER A 333 -2.02 16.64 -26.62
CA SER A 333 -0.79 15.88 -26.87
C SER A 333 0.26 16.09 -25.78
N ALA A 334 1.28 15.23 -25.79
CA ALA A 334 2.54 15.52 -25.11
C ALA A 334 3.22 16.77 -25.70
N ASP A 335 4.06 17.43 -24.90
CA ASP A 335 4.82 18.60 -25.31
C ASP A 335 6.00 18.17 -26.20
N TYR A 336 6.13 18.80 -27.37
CA TYR A 336 7.33 18.76 -28.18
C TYR A 336 8.18 20.00 -27.90
N GLN A 337 9.37 19.81 -27.34
CA GLN A 337 10.26 20.92 -26.98
C GLN A 337 11.56 20.83 -27.77
N PHE A 338 12.00 21.97 -28.30
CA PHE A 338 13.29 22.13 -28.98
C PHE A 338 13.79 23.57 -28.86
N PHE A 339 15.10 23.75 -29.03
CA PHE A 339 15.75 25.06 -29.05
C PHE A 339 15.69 25.64 -30.46
N VAL A 340 15.33 26.91 -30.60
CA VAL A 340 15.34 27.60 -31.89
C VAL A 340 16.65 28.37 -32.02
N GLY A 341 17.53 27.92 -32.91
CA GLY A 341 18.87 28.48 -33.13
C GLY A 341 19.89 27.40 -33.52
N SER A 342 21.03 27.87 -34.02
CA SER A 342 22.20 27.03 -34.30
C SER A 342 22.86 26.52 -33.01
N GLN A 343 23.81 25.58 -33.13
CA GLN A 343 24.64 25.17 -31.99
C GLN A 343 25.37 26.36 -31.34
N LYS A 344 25.85 27.30 -32.16
CA LYS A 344 26.51 28.52 -31.68
C LYS A 344 25.54 29.39 -30.88
N ASP A 345 24.30 29.53 -31.33
CA ASP A 345 23.27 30.27 -30.60
C ASP A 345 22.94 29.60 -29.26
N GLN A 346 22.93 28.27 -29.22
CA GLN A 346 22.73 27.50 -28.00
C GLN A 346 23.90 27.66 -27.02
N GLU A 347 25.14 27.54 -27.49
CA GLU A 347 26.34 27.75 -26.67
C GLU A 347 26.41 29.17 -26.11
N ALA A 348 26.03 30.17 -26.91
CA ALA A 348 25.93 31.56 -26.48
C ALA A 348 24.81 31.78 -25.45
N ALA A 349 23.66 31.12 -25.62
CA ALA A 349 22.56 31.15 -24.65
C ALA A 349 22.92 30.46 -23.33
N ASP A 350 23.64 29.33 -23.40
CA ASP A 350 24.03 28.50 -22.25
C ASP A 350 25.21 29.10 -21.47
N SER A 351 26.13 29.80 -22.14
CA SER A 351 27.36 30.36 -21.53
C SER A 351 27.26 31.85 -21.20
N ARG A 352 26.05 32.43 -21.23
CA ARG A 352 25.87 33.86 -20.96
C ARG A 352 26.29 34.20 -19.52
N VAL A 353 27.10 35.24 -19.38
CA VAL A 353 27.51 35.78 -18.07
C VAL A 353 26.49 36.84 -17.66
N LEU A 354 25.73 36.60 -16.58
CA LEU A 354 24.74 37.58 -16.12
C LEU A 354 25.42 38.71 -15.34
N THR A 355 24.88 39.92 -15.48
CA THR A 355 25.29 41.10 -14.72
C THR A 355 25.12 40.87 -13.21
N GLY A 356 26.07 41.32 -12.39
CA GLY A 356 26.03 41.20 -10.92
C GLY A 356 24.82 41.91 -10.29
N ALA A 357 24.43 41.46 -9.08
CA ALA A 357 23.35 42.09 -8.33
C ALA A 357 23.80 43.41 -7.69
N VAL A 358 22.91 44.39 -7.55
CA VAL A 358 23.25 45.66 -6.88
C VAL A 358 22.76 45.63 -5.44
N VAL A 359 23.65 45.84 -4.46
CA VAL A 359 23.30 45.88 -3.03
C VAL A 359 23.22 47.31 -2.53
N GLY A 360 22.08 47.68 -1.94
CA GLY A 360 21.89 48.99 -1.32
C GLY A 360 22.83 49.20 -0.13
N GLY A 361 23.52 50.35 -0.10
CA GLY A 361 24.38 50.74 1.03
C GLY A 361 25.83 50.28 0.94
N VAL A 362 26.22 49.53 -0.10
CA VAL A 362 27.63 49.23 -0.39
C VAL A 362 28.26 50.38 -1.17
N LYS A 363 29.40 50.89 -0.70
CA LYS A 363 30.21 51.92 -1.39
C LYS A 363 31.68 51.51 -1.32
N ASP A 364 32.39 51.61 -2.45
CA ASP A 364 33.81 51.26 -2.57
C ASP A 364 34.16 49.87 -1.98
N GLY A 365 33.30 48.87 -2.21
CA GLY A 365 33.47 47.51 -1.71
C GLY A 365 33.28 47.35 -0.19
N LYS A 366 32.61 48.31 0.48
CA LYS A 366 32.36 48.29 1.92
C LYS A 366 30.90 48.57 2.25
N MET A 367 30.36 47.77 3.17
CA MET A 367 29.05 47.92 3.78
C MET A 367 29.19 48.41 5.22
N ASP A 368 28.40 49.40 5.60
CA ASP A 368 28.33 49.91 6.96
C ASP A 368 27.75 48.84 7.92
N ALA A 369 28.43 48.61 9.05
CA ALA A 369 28.00 47.68 10.10
C ALA A 369 26.62 48.04 10.70
N ALA A 370 26.20 49.30 10.64
CA ALA A 370 24.90 49.73 11.13
C ALA A 370 23.72 49.03 10.42
N LEU A 371 23.92 48.61 9.15
CA LEU A 371 22.91 47.89 8.38
C LEU A 371 22.59 46.50 8.95
N ALA A 372 23.45 45.94 9.80
CA ALA A 372 23.18 44.71 10.54
C ALA A 372 21.97 44.80 11.48
N SER A 373 21.52 46.02 11.83
CA SER A 373 20.34 46.23 12.67
C SER A 373 19.02 46.46 11.90
N VAL A 374 19.10 46.80 10.61
CA VAL A 374 17.94 47.24 9.81
C VAL A 374 17.75 46.50 8.48
N GLY A 375 18.77 45.80 7.98
CA GLY A 375 18.75 45.15 6.68
C GLY A 375 18.99 46.11 5.50
N THR A 376 18.96 45.57 4.27
CA THR A 376 19.03 46.37 3.03
C THR A 376 18.27 45.70 1.89
N LYS A 377 18.40 46.21 0.65
CA LYS A 377 17.84 45.62 -0.57
C LYS A 377 18.94 45.11 -1.50
N LEU A 378 18.66 44.03 -2.20
CA LEU A 378 19.43 43.52 -3.34
C LEU A 378 18.56 43.62 -4.59
N THR A 379 19.10 44.19 -5.66
CA THR A 379 18.40 44.41 -6.93
C THR A 379 18.99 43.52 -8.02
N VAL A 380 18.15 42.72 -8.66
CA VAL A 380 18.46 41.88 -9.82
C VAL A 380 17.96 42.59 -11.10
N PRO A 381 18.82 42.86 -12.10
CA PRO A 381 18.43 43.55 -13.32
C PRO A 381 17.41 42.77 -14.16
N TYR A 382 16.37 43.43 -14.68
CA TYR A 382 15.33 42.77 -15.48
C TYR A 382 15.83 42.21 -16.81
N ALA A 383 16.88 42.83 -17.39
CA ALA A 383 17.48 42.44 -18.67
C ALA A 383 17.97 40.98 -18.69
N GLU A 384 18.11 40.35 -17.52
CA GLU A 384 18.64 39.01 -17.35
C GLU A 384 17.52 37.94 -17.28
N THR A 385 16.28 38.38 -17.05
CA THR A 385 15.12 37.54 -16.72
C THR A 385 14.15 37.34 -17.88
N GLN A 386 13.45 36.20 -17.89
CA GLN A 386 12.39 35.85 -18.83
C GLN A 386 11.20 35.29 -18.05
N ILE A 387 9.98 35.50 -18.55
CA ILE A 387 8.77 34.89 -17.98
C ILE A 387 8.95 33.37 -17.90
N GLY A 388 8.60 32.80 -16.74
CA GLY A 388 8.80 31.39 -16.40
C GLY A 388 10.10 31.11 -15.65
N ASP A 389 11.02 32.07 -15.56
CA ASP A 389 12.21 31.94 -14.73
C ASP A 389 11.85 31.93 -13.24
N SER A 390 12.68 31.23 -12.46
CA SER A 390 12.72 31.34 -11.00
C SER A 390 14.03 31.97 -10.60
N VAL A 391 13.98 33.20 -10.08
CA VAL A 391 15.17 33.95 -9.67
C VAL A 391 15.35 33.80 -8.17
N THR A 392 16.48 33.22 -7.78
CA THR A 392 16.86 33.09 -6.37
C THR A 392 18.03 34.01 -6.08
N ALA A 393 17.87 34.94 -5.16
CA ALA A 393 18.95 35.80 -4.70
C ALA A 393 19.65 35.18 -3.48
N TYR A 394 20.98 35.22 -3.48
CA TYR A 394 21.81 34.61 -2.46
C TYR A 394 22.70 35.65 -1.78
N TRP A 395 22.91 35.41 -0.50
CA TRP A 395 23.91 36.08 0.33
C TRP A 395 24.82 35.04 0.93
N GLN A 396 26.12 35.17 0.77
CA GLN A 396 27.09 34.20 1.26
C GLN A 396 28.25 34.91 1.97
N PRO A 397 28.66 34.47 3.16
CA PRO A 397 29.93 34.91 3.73
C PRO A 397 31.11 34.44 2.84
N ALA A 398 32.06 35.32 2.53
CA ALA A 398 33.17 34.99 1.64
C ALA A 398 34.25 34.10 2.28
N GLU A 399 34.21 33.96 3.61
CA GLU A 399 35.14 33.13 4.40
C GLU A 399 34.71 31.65 4.46
N GLY A 400 33.59 31.29 3.81
CA GLY A 400 32.99 29.95 3.83
C GLY A 400 31.62 29.93 4.51
N GLY A 401 30.79 28.96 4.13
CA GLY A 401 29.41 28.78 4.60
C GLY A 401 28.42 28.67 3.45
N ASP A 402 27.28 28.03 3.71
CA ASP A 402 26.23 27.87 2.72
C ASP A 402 25.60 29.21 2.35
N PRO A 403 25.33 29.45 1.05
CA PRO A 403 24.69 30.66 0.60
C PRO A 403 23.25 30.74 1.13
N VAL A 404 22.94 31.80 1.86
CA VAL A 404 21.60 32.09 2.39
C VAL A 404 20.70 32.59 1.26
N VAL A 405 19.56 31.91 1.07
CA VAL A 405 18.52 32.34 0.13
C VAL A 405 17.78 33.55 0.72
N LEU A 406 17.92 34.70 0.05
CA LEU A 406 17.20 35.94 0.40
C LEU A 406 15.74 35.91 -0.04
N GLY A 407 15.43 35.05 -1.01
CA GLY A 407 14.10 34.80 -1.52
C GLY A 407 14.15 34.22 -2.93
N VAL A 408 13.01 33.70 -3.36
CA VAL A 408 12.77 33.21 -4.71
C VAL A 408 11.61 34.02 -5.30
N GLN A 409 11.80 34.57 -6.49
CA GLN A 409 10.73 35.23 -7.23
C GLN A 409 10.54 34.54 -8.58
N ALA A 410 9.28 34.17 -8.86
CA ALA A 410 8.88 33.73 -10.19
C ALA A 410 8.74 34.96 -11.10
N VAL A 411 9.23 34.83 -12.33
CA VAL A 411 9.12 35.87 -13.33
C VAL A 411 7.87 35.62 -14.17
N ASP A 412 6.99 36.62 -14.23
CA ASP A 412 5.75 36.58 -14.97
C ASP A 412 5.59 37.84 -15.85
N ALA A 413 4.47 37.94 -16.57
CA ALA A 413 4.24 39.04 -17.50
C ALA A 413 4.18 40.42 -16.82
N ALA A 414 3.97 40.49 -15.50
CA ALA A 414 3.89 41.74 -14.76
C ALA A 414 5.27 42.25 -14.30
N ASN A 415 6.26 41.37 -14.12
CA ASN A 415 7.57 41.75 -13.56
C ASN A 415 8.77 41.53 -14.50
N VAL A 416 8.63 40.84 -15.63
CA VAL A 416 9.76 40.55 -16.56
C VAL A 416 10.49 41.79 -17.11
N ASN A 417 9.83 42.95 -17.13
CA ASN A 417 10.39 44.19 -17.67
C ASN A 417 10.80 45.20 -16.58
N ILE A 418 10.91 44.78 -15.31
CA ILE A 418 11.33 45.62 -14.19
C ILE A 418 12.32 44.86 -13.29
N ASP A 419 13.19 45.60 -12.60
CA ASP A 419 14.17 44.97 -11.72
C ASP A 419 13.49 44.22 -10.57
N LEU A 420 14.00 43.03 -10.25
CA LEU A 420 13.51 42.25 -9.12
C LEU A 420 14.26 42.67 -7.85
N VAL A 421 13.51 43.02 -6.82
CA VAL A 421 14.08 43.50 -5.55
C VAL A 421 13.87 42.46 -4.47
N PHE A 422 14.95 42.07 -3.80
CA PHE A 422 14.99 41.15 -2.67
C PHE A 422 15.39 41.90 -1.41
N ASN A 423 14.89 41.45 -0.27
CA ASN A 423 15.30 41.98 1.02
C ASN A 423 16.52 41.21 1.50
N VAL A 424 17.56 41.92 1.92
CA VAL A 424 18.65 41.34 2.70
C VAL A 424 18.30 41.54 4.18
N PRO A 425 17.94 40.47 4.92
CA PRO A 425 17.59 40.59 6.33
C PRO A 425 18.77 41.11 7.15
N ALA A 426 18.46 41.89 8.20
CA ALA A 426 19.42 42.35 9.20
C ALA A 426 20.28 41.19 9.77
N ALA A 427 19.65 40.02 9.98
CA ALA A 427 20.34 38.80 10.44
C ALA A 427 21.41 38.31 9.45
N SER A 428 21.15 38.31 8.14
CA SER A 428 22.12 37.89 7.12
C SER A 428 23.32 38.85 7.04
N ILE A 429 23.09 40.15 7.25
CA ILE A 429 24.18 41.13 7.33
C ILE A 429 24.97 40.95 8.63
N SER A 430 24.28 40.62 9.74
CA SER A 430 24.89 40.38 11.05
C SER A 430 25.88 39.21 11.04
N THR A 431 25.59 38.12 10.31
CA THR A 431 26.51 36.97 10.21
C THR A 431 27.79 37.28 9.47
N ALA A 432 27.75 38.27 8.57
CA ALA A 432 28.91 38.75 7.83
C ALA A 432 29.65 39.91 8.52
N LEU A 433 29.19 40.38 9.69
CA LEU A 433 29.88 41.44 10.43
C LEU A 433 31.35 41.08 10.66
N ASN A 434 32.21 42.04 10.34
CA ASN A 434 33.66 41.94 10.44
C ASN A 434 34.27 40.89 9.50
N LYS A 435 33.54 40.53 8.43
CA LYS A 435 33.95 39.57 7.40
C LYS A 435 33.67 40.14 6.02
N LYS A 436 34.03 39.39 4.98
CA LYS A 436 33.59 39.64 3.61
C LYS A 436 32.28 38.91 3.31
N ALA A 437 31.43 39.50 2.48
CA ALA A 437 30.22 38.91 1.95
C ALA A 437 30.25 38.93 0.42
N ILE A 438 29.69 37.88 -0.16
CA ILE A 438 29.43 37.68 -1.56
C ILE A 438 27.91 37.73 -1.74
N VAL A 439 27.45 38.46 -2.74
CA VAL A 439 26.08 38.29 -3.24
C VAL A 439 26.10 37.88 -4.70
N TYR A 440 25.12 37.07 -5.06
CA TYR A 440 24.84 36.69 -6.43
C TYR A 440 23.37 36.27 -6.52
N TYR A 441 22.88 36.07 -7.73
CA TYR A 441 21.60 35.41 -7.95
C TYR A 441 21.77 34.28 -8.95
N VAL A 442 20.85 33.34 -8.87
CA VAL A 442 20.73 32.26 -9.84
C VAL A 442 19.37 32.37 -10.49
N ILE A 443 19.37 32.46 -11.81
CA ILE A 443 18.18 32.29 -12.63
C ILE A 443 18.08 30.79 -12.96
N GLU A 444 17.07 30.14 -12.40
CA GLU A 444 16.68 28.80 -12.80
C GLU A 444 15.67 28.89 -13.94
N ARG A 445 16.07 28.39 -15.11
CA ARG A 445 15.23 28.34 -16.31
C ARG A 445 14.96 26.89 -16.68
N LYS A 446 13.71 26.59 -17.00
CA LYS A 446 13.35 25.27 -17.54
C LYS A 446 13.79 25.18 -19.00
N GLY A 447 14.82 24.37 -19.26
CA GLY A 447 15.28 24.00 -20.58
C GLY A 447 14.61 22.73 -21.11
N LEU A 448 15.17 22.17 -22.18
CA LEU A 448 14.65 20.99 -22.88
C LEU A 448 14.59 19.73 -22.00
N GLY A 449 13.50 18.97 -22.12
CA GLY A 449 13.34 17.69 -21.42
C GLY A 449 13.18 17.83 -19.90
N GLY A 450 12.72 19.00 -19.43
CA GLY A 450 12.58 19.29 -18.00
C GLY A 450 13.90 19.56 -17.27
N LYS A 451 15.03 19.67 -17.99
CA LYS A 451 16.33 20.00 -17.41
C LYS A 451 16.35 21.47 -16.98
N THR A 452 16.60 21.70 -15.69
CA THR A 452 16.80 23.06 -15.17
C THR A 452 18.19 23.55 -15.51
N GLN A 453 18.27 24.64 -16.27
CA GLN A 453 19.51 25.40 -16.47
C GLN A 453 19.63 26.44 -15.36
N LYS A 454 20.82 26.55 -14.78
CA LYS A 454 21.12 27.52 -13.73
C LYS A 454 22.12 28.53 -14.26
N PHE A 455 21.70 29.77 -14.39
CA PHE A 455 22.57 30.88 -14.76
C PHE A 455 22.92 31.65 -13.49
N ARG A 456 24.17 31.56 -13.06
CA ARG A 456 24.68 32.30 -11.91
C ARG A 456 25.19 33.66 -12.40
N SER A 457 24.84 34.73 -11.68
CA SER A 457 25.39 36.05 -11.94
C SER A 457 26.86 36.15 -11.59
N GLN A 458 27.49 37.22 -12.06
CA GLN A 458 28.73 37.68 -11.43
C GLN A 458 28.52 37.89 -9.92
N GLU A 459 29.57 37.61 -9.16
CA GLU A 459 29.61 37.75 -7.71
C GLU A 459 30.06 39.15 -7.32
N GLU A 460 29.31 39.78 -6.43
CA GLU A 460 29.72 41.04 -5.82
C GLU A 460 30.30 40.78 -4.43
N LEU A 461 31.60 41.03 -4.28
CA LEU A 461 32.36 40.85 -3.05
C LEU A 461 32.60 42.19 -2.34
N PHE A 462 32.21 42.28 -1.08
CA PHE A 462 32.44 43.47 -0.26
C PHE A 462 32.67 43.12 1.22
N SER A 463 33.24 44.04 1.99
CA SER A 463 33.46 43.86 3.44
C SER A 463 32.29 44.45 4.24
N VAL A 464 31.87 43.79 5.31
CA VAL A 464 30.85 44.29 6.24
C VAL A 464 31.53 44.61 7.57
N GLY A 465 31.63 45.89 7.97
CA GLY A 465 32.32 46.25 9.21
C GLY A 465 33.86 46.10 9.19
N THR A 466 34.48 45.87 10.37
CA THR A 466 35.95 45.88 10.58
C THR A 466 36.51 44.47 10.75
N GLN A 467 37.40 44.01 9.86
CA GLN A 467 37.79 42.59 9.76
C GLN A 467 38.58 42.04 10.98
N VAL A 468 38.25 40.82 11.46
CA VAL A 468 39.01 40.09 12.50
C VAL A 468 39.42 38.71 11.96
N ALA A 469 40.70 38.50 11.64
CA ALA A 469 41.18 37.26 11.02
C ALA A 469 41.53 36.15 12.04
N GLY A 470 41.06 34.91 11.78
CA GLY A 470 41.82 33.68 12.05
C GLY A 470 41.61 32.89 13.36
N LEU A 471 40.38 32.54 13.76
CA LEU A 471 40.15 31.45 14.73
C LEU A 471 39.59 30.21 14.01
N LEU A 472 40.45 29.25 13.66
CA LEU A 472 40.03 27.87 13.36
C LEU A 472 39.95 27.11 14.69
N LEU A 473 38.79 26.56 15.02
CA LEU A 473 38.55 25.78 16.22
C LEU A 473 38.55 24.28 15.85
N PRO A 474 39.35 23.43 16.51
CA PRO A 474 39.44 22.00 16.17
C PRO A 474 38.14 21.24 16.47
N ALA A 475 37.91 20.13 15.78
CA ALA A 475 36.76 19.27 16.05
C ALA A 475 36.78 18.68 17.48
N PRO A 476 35.61 18.49 18.12
CA PRO A 476 35.52 17.82 19.41
C PRO A 476 35.75 16.30 19.28
N GLU A 477 36.26 15.67 20.33
CA GLU A 477 36.51 14.23 20.37
C GLU A 477 35.35 13.48 21.04
N VAL A 478 34.99 12.30 20.53
CA VAL A 478 34.05 11.36 21.16
C VAL A 478 34.84 10.11 21.55
N PRO A 479 35.47 10.05 22.75
CA PRO A 479 36.41 8.97 23.08
C PRO A 479 35.83 7.55 23.06
N ALA A 480 34.51 7.43 23.20
CA ALA A 480 33.82 6.14 23.17
C ALA A 480 33.56 5.60 21.75
N SER A 481 33.73 6.41 20.70
CA SER A 481 33.60 5.92 19.32
C SER A 481 34.91 5.28 18.85
N VAL A 482 34.79 4.23 18.04
CA VAL A 482 35.91 3.52 17.41
C VAL A 482 35.71 3.60 15.92
N GLU A 483 36.68 4.19 15.20
CA GLU A 483 36.62 4.38 13.74
C GLU A 483 35.35 5.09 13.25
N GLY A 484 34.81 6.02 14.05
CA GLY A 484 33.59 6.77 13.71
C GLY A 484 32.29 6.07 14.07
N VAL A 485 32.33 4.90 14.70
CA VAL A 485 31.13 4.16 15.13
C VAL A 485 31.04 4.14 16.66
N LEU A 486 29.86 4.42 17.19
CA LEU A 486 29.54 4.36 18.62
C LEU A 486 28.61 3.18 18.90
N ASP A 487 29.10 2.18 19.63
CA ASP A 487 28.27 1.08 20.13
C ASP A 487 27.36 1.59 21.27
N PRO A 488 26.03 1.67 21.08
CA PRO A 488 25.12 2.17 22.10
C PRO A 488 25.15 1.30 23.38
N MET A 489 25.43 0.00 23.26
CA MET A 489 25.46 -0.91 24.40
C MET A 489 26.68 -0.70 25.30
N ALA A 490 27.77 -0.16 24.76
CA ALA A 490 28.95 0.25 25.53
C ALA A 490 28.73 1.55 26.33
N VAL A 491 27.76 2.37 25.93
CA VAL A 491 27.48 3.70 26.52
C VAL A 491 26.01 3.87 26.97
N GLN A 492 25.42 2.82 27.54
CA GLN A 492 24.02 2.81 28.01
C GLN A 492 23.65 3.91 29.03
N ASN A 493 24.65 4.44 29.73
CA ASN A 493 24.46 5.54 30.70
C ASN A 493 24.77 6.93 30.10
N GLY A 494 24.98 7.01 28.78
CA GLY A 494 25.48 8.19 28.09
C GLY A 494 26.98 8.11 27.84
N THR A 495 27.50 9.12 27.14
CA THR A 495 28.92 9.27 26.82
C THR A 495 29.41 10.69 27.11
N THR A 496 30.68 10.95 26.89
CA THR A 496 31.29 12.28 27.02
C THR A 496 31.87 12.73 25.69
N VAL A 497 31.71 14.01 25.39
CA VAL A 497 32.40 14.69 24.29
C VAL A 497 33.44 15.63 24.88
N VAL A 498 34.64 15.62 24.30
CA VAL A 498 35.81 16.35 24.82
C VAL A 498 36.23 17.44 23.84
N VAL A 499 36.32 18.68 24.32
CA VAL A 499 36.93 19.79 23.58
C VAL A 499 38.34 20.01 24.13
N GLN A 500 39.36 19.68 23.34
CA GLN A 500 40.77 19.84 23.72
C GLN A 500 41.16 21.33 23.74
N PRO A 501 42.13 21.74 24.59
CA PRO A 501 42.70 23.09 24.52
C PRO A 501 43.30 23.40 23.14
N TYR A 502 43.00 24.59 22.60
CA TYR A 502 43.47 25.03 21.29
C TYR A 502 44.20 26.39 21.36
N PRO A 503 45.07 26.75 20.40
CA PRO A 503 45.99 27.89 20.52
C PRO A 503 45.35 29.24 20.83
N ALA A 504 44.11 29.46 20.37
CA ALA A 504 43.40 30.72 20.55
C ALA A 504 42.44 30.72 21.75
N ILE A 505 42.37 29.67 22.57
CA ILE A 505 41.45 29.55 23.71
C ILE A 505 41.78 30.62 24.78
N ALA A 506 40.75 31.24 25.38
CA ALA A 506 40.94 32.26 26.40
C ALA A 506 40.06 32.02 27.63
N VAL A 507 40.56 32.38 28.81
CA VAL A 507 39.76 32.37 30.05
C VAL A 507 38.58 33.33 29.89
N GLY A 508 37.38 32.86 30.21
CA GLY A 508 36.13 33.60 30.06
C GLY A 508 35.40 33.38 28.73
N ASP A 509 35.99 32.62 27.80
CA ASP A 509 35.25 32.09 26.65
C ASP A 509 34.09 31.21 27.10
N LYS A 510 32.94 31.34 26.44
CA LYS A 510 31.74 30.54 26.66
C LYS A 510 31.61 29.51 25.54
N VAL A 511 31.70 28.23 25.89
CA VAL A 511 31.71 27.11 24.95
C VAL A 511 30.40 26.34 25.04
N ARG A 512 29.71 26.21 23.92
CA ARG A 512 28.45 25.47 23.80
C ARG A 512 28.62 24.32 22.82
N LEU A 513 28.47 23.09 23.29
CA LEU A 513 28.51 21.89 22.45
C LEU A 513 27.14 21.60 21.83
N PHE A 514 27.15 21.05 20.62
CA PHE A 514 26.02 20.56 19.87
C PHE A 514 26.21 19.07 19.55
N TRP A 515 25.18 18.27 19.83
CA TRP A 515 25.05 16.88 19.43
C TRP A 515 23.78 16.80 18.60
N ILE A 516 23.91 16.65 17.29
CA ILE A 516 22.80 16.76 16.33
C ILE A 516 22.59 15.40 15.68
N GLY A 517 21.42 14.81 15.89
CA GLY A 517 21.03 13.53 15.30
C GLY A 517 19.54 13.53 14.94
N THR A 518 18.81 12.51 15.38
CA THR A 518 17.35 12.44 15.24
C THR A 518 16.64 13.54 16.05
N ASP A 519 15.40 13.82 15.66
CA ASP A 519 14.57 14.85 16.28
C ASP A 519 14.33 14.57 17.78
N GLY A 520 14.06 15.65 18.52
CA GLY A 520 13.68 15.55 19.93
C GLY A 520 14.83 15.05 20.81
N PRO A 521 14.69 13.93 21.55
CA PRO A 521 15.72 13.46 22.47
C PRO A 521 17.07 13.11 21.81
N GLY A 522 17.08 12.81 20.50
CA GLY A 522 18.29 12.55 19.72
C GLY A 522 19.19 13.78 19.56
N THR A 523 18.64 14.99 19.76
CA THR A 523 19.36 16.26 19.68
C THR A 523 19.25 17.02 21.01
N PRO A 524 19.97 16.61 22.07
CA PRO A 524 19.79 17.13 23.41
C PRO A 524 20.31 18.57 23.55
N ALA A 525 19.67 19.35 24.42
CA ALA A 525 20.21 20.63 24.85
C ALA A 525 21.35 20.42 25.85
N ILE A 526 22.56 20.85 25.48
CA ILE A 526 23.77 20.74 26.32
C ILE A 526 24.08 22.08 26.95
N ALA A 527 24.39 22.07 28.25
CA ALA A 527 24.70 23.29 29.00
C ALA A 527 26.03 23.90 28.53
N GLU A 528 26.04 25.22 28.38
CA GLU A 528 27.25 26.00 28.09
C GLU A 528 28.24 25.91 29.26
N GLN A 529 29.52 25.76 28.95
CA GLN A 529 30.61 25.83 29.92
C GLN A 529 31.45 27.09 29.69
N THR A 530 32.01 27.65 30.76
CA THR A 530 32.95 28.77 30.67
C THR A 530 34.37 28.28 30.86
N VAL A 531 35.29 28.69 29.99
CA VAL A 531 36.71 28.33 30.08
C VAL A 531 37.32 28.96 31.33
N GLY A 532 37.63 28.10 32.31
CA GLY A 532 38.34 28.50 33.55
C GLY A 532 39.86 28.36 33.47
N SER A 533 40.38 27.59 32.51
CA SER A 533 41.81 27.38 32.28
C SER A 533 42.09 27.08 30.81
N VAL A 534 43.16 27.65 30.26
CA VAL A 534 43.61 27.42 28.86
C VAL A 534 44.37 26.11 28.67
N SER A 535 44.58 25.33 29.73
CA SER A 535 45.34 24.07 29.70
C SER A 535 44.51 22.82 30.02
N LYS A 536 43.21 22.97 30.29
CA LYS A 536 42.31 21.86 30.62
C LYS A 536 41.27 21.70 29.52
N ALA A 537 41.00 20.45 29.13
CA ALA A 537 39.90 20.13 28.23
C ALA A 537 38.55 20.43 28.89
N LEU A 538 37.53 20.70 28.06
CA LEU A 538 36.13 20.77 28.49
C LEU A 538 35.45 19.45 28.16
N GLU A 539 34.71 18.90 29.13
CA GLU A 539 34.03 17.61 29.01
C GLU A 539 32.52 17.84 29.09
N PHE A 540 31.79 17.42 28.06
CA PHE A 540 30.34 17.56 27.95
C PHE A 540 29.67 16.20 28.02
N VAL A 541 28.74 16.02 28.96
CA VAL A 541 27.99 14.76 29.12
C VAL A 541 26.84 14.71 28.12
N ILE A 542 26.81 13.63 27.34
CA ILE A 542 25.71 13.30 26.42
C ILE A 542 24.79 12.29 27.11
N PRO A 543 23.50 12.60 27.27
CA PRO A 543 22.59 11.74 28.02
C PRO A 543 22.28 10.45 27.26
N ALA A 544 22.02 9.37 28.01
CA ALA A 544 21.61 8.07 27.46
C ALA A 544 20.40 8.14 26.51
N SER A 545 19.47 9.08 26.75
CA SER A 545 18.32 9.28 25.86
C SER A 545 18.72 9.69 24.44
N ALA A 546 19.79 10.48 24.30
CA ALA A 546 20.31 10.89 23.00
C ALA A 546 21.00 9.73 22.29
N ILE A 547 21.70 8.86 23.03
CA ILE A 547 22.29 7.64 22.47
C ILE A 547 21.19 6.71 21.94
N GLY A 548 20.18 6.44 22.78
CA GLY A 548 19.06 5.59 22.40
C GLY A 548 18.31 6.11 21.17
N SER A 549 17.93 7.38 21.15
CA SER A 549 17.19 7.94 20.02
C SER A 549 17.98 8.03 18.71
N ASN A 550 19.31 7.95 18.76
CA ASN A 550 20.16 7.95 17.56
C ASN A 550 20.60 6.54 17.12
N THR A 551 20.17 5.48 17.81
CA THR A 551 20.50 4.09 17.42
C THR A 551 20.14 3.83 15.96
N GLY A 552 21.12 3.38 15.16
CA GLY A 552 21.00 3.17 13.71
C GLY A 552 21.09 4.44 12.85
N ALA A 553 21.49 5.58 13.42
CA ALA A 553 21.57 6.87 12.73
C ALA A 553 22.95 7.55 12.87
N GLU A 554 23.19 8.53 11.99
CA GLU A 554 24.38 9.39 12.02
C GLU A 554 24.17 10.61 12.93
N VAL A 555 25.22 11.00 13.65
CA VAL A 555 25.26 12.14 14.57
C VAL A 555 26.41 13.08 14.24
N TRP A 556 26.13 14.37 14.26
CA TRP A 556 27.08 15.46 14.04
C TRP A 556 27.39 16.16 15.36
N VAL A 557 28.67 16.30 15.69
CA VAL A 557 29.14 16.85 16.96
C VAL A 557 30.10 18.02 16.71
N TYR A 558 29.75 19.20 17.21
CA TYR A 558 30.58 20.42 17.10
C TYR A 558 30.36 21.36 18.29
N TYR A 559 31.13 22.44 18.39
CA TYR A 559 30.93 23.44 19.42
C TYR A 559 31.10 24.88 18.93
N GLN A 560 30.51 25.82 19.67
CA GLN A 560 30.64 27.25 19.44
C GLN A 560 31.27 27.95 20.64
N VAL A 561 32.10 28.96 20.36
CA VAL A 561 32.82 29.78 21.34
C VAL A 561 32.34 31.22 21.25
N THR A 562 31.70 31.71 22.30
CA THR A 562 31.36 33.13 22.46
C THR A 562 32.45 33.84 23.27
N ARG A 563 33.06 34.87 22.67
CA ARG A 563 34.10 35.69 23.32
C ARG A 563 33.62 37.12 23.52
N ASN A 564 33.97 37.69 24.68
CA ASN A 564 33.65 39.08 24.99
C ASN A 564 34.27 40.04 23.95
N GLY A 565 33.45 40.91 23.36
CA GLY A 565 33.85 41.83 22.29
C GLY A 565 33.60 41.33 20.86
N LEU A 566 33.21 40.06 20.67
CA LEU A 566 32.69 39.56 19.39
C LEU A 566 31.17 39.52 19.42
N ILE A 567 30.54 39.95 18.32
CA ILE A 567 29.07 39.98 18.20
C ILE A 567 28.50 38.58 17.98
N ASN A 568 29.25 37.70 17.30
CA ASN A 568 28.84 36.32 16.99
C ASN A 568 29.81 35.29 17.60
N PRO A 569 29.31 34.12 18.03
CA PRO A 569 30.14 32.98 18.39
C PRO A 569 30.94 32.44 17.18
N ILE A 570 32.04 31.72 17.45
CA ILE A 570 32.89 31.05 16.45
C ILE A 570 32.67 29.54 16.55
N GLU A 571 32.54 28.83 15.44
CA GLU A 571 32.25 27.39 15.38
C GLU A 571 33.51 26.55 15.14
N SER A 572 33.48 25.28 15.59
CA SER A 572 34.50 24.26 15.34
C SER A 572 34.30 23.49 14.06
N ASP A 573 35.31 22.72 13.65
CA ASP A 573 35.12 21.59 12.73
C ASP A 573 34.18 20.53 13.36
N ASP A 574 33.59 19.70 12.51
CA ASP A 574 32.64 18.65 12.90
C ASP A 574 33.34 17.31 13.18
N THR A 575 32.79 16.57 14.16
CA THR A 575 32.99 15.13 14.30
C THR A 575 31.69 14.42 13.97
N ILE A 576 31.71 13.59 12.91
CA ILE A 576 30.56 12.79 12.47
C ILE A 576 30.77 11.35 12.96
N ILE A 577 29.75 10.77 13.59
CA ILE A 577 29.75 9.38 14.06
C ILE A 577 28.44 8.67 13.69
N GLU A 578 28.50 7.37 13.44
CA GLU A 578 27.33 6.49 13.34
C GLU A 578 27.07 5.85 14.71
N VAL A 579 25.84 5.90 15.21
CA VAL A 579 25.45 5.12 16.38
C VAL A 579 24.88 3.80 15.87
N ASP A 580 25.51 2.69 16.24
CA ASP A 580 25.12 1.36 15.75
C ASP A 580 23.69 0.98 16.23
N THR A 581 23.09 -0.02 15.60
CA THR A 581 21.83 -0.64 16.05
C THR A 581 22.03 -1.45 17.33
N LEU A 582 20.98 -1.67 18.13
CA LEU A 582 21.11 -2.57 19.29
C LEU A 582 21.34 -4.01 18.84
N GLY A 583 20.69 -4.42 17.75
CA GLY A 583 20.75 -5.78 17.23
C GLY A 583 19.85 -6.76 18.00
N GLY A 584 19.28 -7.74 17.28
CA GLY A 584 18.19 -8.58 17.78
C GLY A 584 18.49 -9.45 19.02
N HIS A 585 19.75 -9.55 19.46
CA HIS A 585 20.11 -10.25 20.71
C HIS A 585 19.89 -9.40 21.97
N ASN A 586 19.78 -8.07 21.82
CA ASN A 586 19.50 -7.14 22.91
C ASN A 586 17.99 -6.87 23.12
N LEU A 587 17.15 -7.36 22.20
CA LEU A 587 15.69 -7.42 22.34
C LEU A 587 15.26 -8.83 22.77
N SER A 588 14.56 -8.94 23.90
CA SER A 588 14.15 -10.24 24.44
C SER A 588 12.97 -10.84 23.68
N LEU A 589 12.95 -12.18 23.55
CA LEU A 589 11.80 -12.90 23.01
C LEU A 589 10.49 -12.50 23.74
N PRO A 590 9.39 -12.20 23.02
CA PRO A 590 8.08 -12.00 23.63
C PRO A 590 7.67 -13.20 24.49
N VAL A 591 6.90 -12.95 25.56
CA VAL A 591 6.44 -14.00 26.48
C VAL A 591 4.91 -14.01 26.56
N VAL A 592 4.31 -15.19 26.44
CA VAL A 592 2.89 -15.40 26.73
C VAL A 592 2.77 -16.32 27.94
N GLY A 593 2.51 -15.75 29.12
CA GLY A 593 2.47 -16.50 30.38
C GLY A 593 1.38 -17.59 30.42
N GLN A 594 0.31 -17.40 29.65
CA GLN A 594 -0.76 -18.38 29.47
C GLN A 594 -0.38 -19.56 28.54
N ALA A 595 0.83 -19.58 27.98
CA ALA A 595 1.32 -20.63 27.09
C ALA A 595 2.61 -21.28 27.62
N PRO A 596 2.57 -22.00 28.75
CA PRO A 596 3.75 -22.69 29.26
C PRO A 596 4.25 -23.73 28.25
N ALA A 597 5.58 -23.83 28.10
CA ALA A 597 6.24 -24.69 27.11
C ALA A 597 5.72 -24.47 25.67
N ASP A 598 5.49 -23.21 25.32
CA ASP A 598 5.02 -22.74 24.01
C ASP A 598 3.65 -23.33 23.58
N LEU A 599 2.85 -23.83 24.53
CA LEU A 599 1.55 -24.45 24.29
C LEU A 599 0.41 -23.59 24.85
N LEU A 600 -0.38 -22.96 23.98
CA LEU A 600 -1.51 -22.13 24.37
C LEU A 600 -2.80 -22.95 24.42
N ASP A 601 -3.26 -23.27 25.63
CA ASP A 601 -4.52 -24.00 25.86
C ASP A 601 -5.73 -23.06 25.92
N LEU A 602 -6.29 -22.77 24.75
CA LEU A 602 -7.50 -21.94 24.59
C LEU A 602 -8.75 -22.52 25.29
N ALA A 603 -8.78 -23.82 25.64
CA ALA A 603 -9.86 -24.40 26.43
C ALA A 603 -9.74 -24.01 27.91
N SER A 604 -8.52 -23.98 28.45
CA SER A 604 -8.24 -23.60 29.84
C SER A 604 -8.21 -22.09 30.07
N VAL A 605 -7.74 -21.32 29.09
CA VAL A 605 -7.60 -19.85 29.18
C VAL A 605 -8.95 -19.21 28.92
N LYS A 606 -9.60 -18.75 30.00
CA LYS A 606 -10.92 -18.07 29.96
C LYS A 606 -10.83 -16.55 30.02
N THR A 607 -9.67 -16.02 30.37
CA THR A 607 -9.39 -14.58 30.42
C THR A 607 -8.70 -14.14 29.13
N ASP A 608 -8.53 -12.83 28.98
CA ASP A 608 -7.70 -12.26 27.92
C ASP A 608 -6.25 -12.78 28.00
N ILE A 609 -5.60 -12.81 26.83
CA ILE A 609 -4.23 -13.31 26.66
C ILE A 609 -3.28 -12.13 26.79
N VAL A 610 -2.19 -12.32 27.53
CA VAL A 610 -1.22 -11.25 27.80
C VAL A 610 0.10 -11.60 27.12
N VAL A 611 0.48 -10.80 26.13
CA VAL A 611 1.82 -10.81 25.54
C VAL A 611 2.68 -9.82 26.33
N THR A 612 3.81 -10.26 26.84
CA THR A 612 4.76 -9.41 27.57
C THR A 612 6.01 -9.20 26.74
N LEU A 613 6.34 -7.93 26.44
CA LEU A 613 7.67 -7.56 25.96
C LEU A 613 8.50 -7.12 27.16
N LYS A 614 9.66 -7.75 27.38
CA LYS A 614 10.56 -7.33 28.45
C LYS A 614 11.06 -5.92 28.19
N LYS A 615 11.23 -5.12 29.25
CA LYS A 615 11.86 -3.81 29.14
C LYS A 615 13.21 -3.96 28.41
N TRP A 616 13.38 -3.23 27.32
CA TRP A 616 14.59 -3.25 26.51
C TRP A 616 15.54 -2.09 26.84
N PRO A 617 16.83 -2.17 26.46
CA PRO A 617 17.76 -1.05 26.58
C PRO A 617 17.22 0.21 25.89
N PHE A 618 17.40 1.37 26.51
CA PHE A 618 16.89 2.66 26.00
C PHE A 618 15.37 2.77 25.83
N MET A 619 14.56 1.89 26.42
CA MET A 619 13.10 2.04 26.41
C MET A 619 12.69 3.38 27.04
N ALA A 620 11.99 4.22 26.26
CA ALA A 620 11.63 5.59 26.63
C ALA A 620 10.24 5.99 26.13
N ALA A 621 9.62 6.96 26.80
CA ALA A 621 8.37 7.55 26.31
C ALA A 621 8.58 8.23 24.95
N GLY A 622 7.59 8.15 24.06
CA GLY A 622 7.67 8.69 22.70
C GLY A 622 8.06 7.66 21.63
N GLN A 623 8.76 6.59 22.00
CA GLN A 623 9.04 5.45 21.10
C GLN A 623 7.74 4.79 20.62
N ARG A 624 7.79 4.11 19.46
CA ARG A 624 6.60 3.43 18.93
C ARG A 624 6.79 1.94 18.80
N VAL A 625 5.74 1.19 19.10
CA VAL A 625 5.74 -0.28 19.07
C VAL A 625 4.65 -0.81 18.14
N TRP A 626 4.99 -1.82 17.37
CA TRP A 626 4.07 -2.63 16.60
C TRP A 626 3.97 -4.01 17.23
N LEU A 627 2.77 -4.57 17.22
CA LEU A 627 2.53 -5.96 17.63
C LEU A 627 1.47 -6.56 16.72
N ARG A 628 1.82 -7.65 16.04
CA ARG A 628 0.88 -8.47 15.27
C ARG A 628 1.10 -9.94 15.58
N LEU A 629 0.03 -10.72 15.50
CA LEU A 629 0.10 -12.16 15.59
C LEU A 629 -0.46 -12.79 14.32
N GLU A 630 0.13 -13.88 13.88
CA GLU A 630 -0.33 -14.63 12.71
C GLU A 630 -0.56 -16.09 13.07
N GLY A 631 -1.68 -16.65 12.64
CA GLY A 631 -2.02 -18.05 12.86
C GLY A 631 -2.90 -18.61 11.76
N THR A 632 -3.44 -19.80 11.99
CA THR A 632 -4.32 -20.49 11.05
C THR A 632 -5.69 -20.73 11.68
N ALA A 633 -6.75 -20.35 10.97
CA ALA A 633 -8.14 -20.58 11.37
C ALA A 633 -8.55 -22.04 11.19
N GLN A 634 -9.67 -22.41 11.82
CA GLN A 634 -10.26 -23.76 11.73
C GLN A 634 -10.59 -24.21 10.29
N ASP A 635 -10.82 -23.28 9.37
CA ASP A 635 -11.07 -23.55 7.94
C ASP A 635 -9.79 -23.60 7.08
N GLY A 636 -8.62 -23.41 7.69
CA GLY A 636 -7.32 -23.38 7.03
C GLY A 636 -6.89 -22.01 6.50
N SER A 637 -7.72 -20.96 6.62
CA SER A 637 -7.35 -19.60 6.22
C SER A 637 -6.35 -18.96 7.19
N ALA A 638 -5.58 -17.99 6.70
CA ALA A 638 -4.67 -17.22 7.55
C ALA A 638 -5.44 -16.26 8.45
N VAL A 639 -5.05 -16.19 9.72
CA VAL A 639 -5.59 -15.27 10.72
C VAL A 639 -4.50 -14.28 11.09
N GLU A 640 -4.80 -12.99 10.97
CA GLU A 640 -3.92 -11.91 11.39
C GLU A 640 -4.60 -11.10 12.51
N ILE A 641 -3.94 -11.02 13.66
CA ILE A 641 -4.39 -10.24 14.82
C ILE A 641 -3.45 -9.04 14.94
N ASN A 642 -3.84 -7.92 14.33
CA ASN A 642 -3.15 -6.65 14.49
C ASN A 642 -3.52 -6.02 15.83
N VAL A 643 -2.59 -6.06 16.78
CA VAL A 643 -2.82 -5.54 18.13
C VAL A 643 -2.48 -4.05 18.17
N TRP A 644 -1.25 -3.70 17.79
CA TRP A 644 -0.78 -2.32 17.74
C TRP A 644 -0.10 -2.00 16.42
N THR A 645 -0.41 -0.82 15.90
CA THR A 645 0.29 -0.20 14.78
C THR A 645 0.87 1.12 15.28
N ALA A 646 2.20 1.21 15.31
CA ALA A 646 2.92 2.42 15.69
C ALA A 646 2.46 3.05 17.04
N ARG A 647 2.16 2.22 18.05
CA ARG A 647 1.65 2.72 19.34
C ARG A 647 2.77 3.45 20.09
N ILE A 648 2.54 4.72 20.41
CA ILE A 648 3.45 5.53 21.22
C ILE A 648 3.52 5.02 22.68
N LEU A 649 4.74 4.93 23.22
CA LEU A 649 5.01 4.61 24.62
C LEU A 649 4.78 5.82 25.53
N THR A 650 4.22 5.57 26.70
CA THR A 650 4.08 6.55 27.78
C THR A 650 5.24 6.46 28.78
N ASP A 651 5.37 7.46 29.66
CA ASP A 651 6.36 7.43 30.76
C ASP A 651 6.14 6.26 31.74
N ALA A 652 4.91 5.79 31.87
CA ALA A 652 4.59 4.62 32.69
C ALA A 652 5.07 3.34 32.00
N ASP A 653 4.88 3.23 30.69
CA ASP A 653 5.33 2.08 29.90
C ASP A 653 6.86 1.92 29.98
N ALA A 654 7.60 3.01 29.82
CA ALA A 654 9.07 3.00 29.77
C ALA A 654 9.76 2.50 31.05
N LYS A 655 9.02 2.33 32.15
CA LYS A 655 9.57 1.95 33.46
C LYS A 655 9.43 0.47 33.78
N GLN A 656 8.74 -0.31 32.96
CA GLN A 656 8.38 -1.69 33.26
C GLN A 656 8.28 -2.57 32.01
N ASP A 657 8.13 -3.88 32.21
CA ASP A 657 7.78 -4.79 31.14
C ASP A 657 6.42 -4.41 30.53
N LEU A 658 6.29 -4.49 29.22
CA LEU A 658 5.11 -4.08 28.49
C LEU A 658 4.13 -5.23 28.38
N ALA A 659 3.13 -5.27 29.27
CA ALA A 659 2.06 -6.25 29.26
C ALA A 659 0.91 -5.81 28.33
N ILE A 660 0.79 -6.47 27.18
CA ILE A 660 -0.20 -6.21 26.15
C ILE A 660 -1.34 -7.21 26.28
N THR A 661 -2.52 -6.73 26.69
CA THR A 661 -3.73 -7.56 26.83
C THR A 661 -4.48 -7.62 25.49
N ILE A 662 -4.68 -8.83 24.98
CA ILE A 662 -5.36 -9.12 23.73
C ILE A 662 -6.63 -9.90 24.05
N THR A 663 -7.77 -9.42 23.55
CA THR A 663 -9.08 -9.99 23.89
C THR A 663 -9.14 -11.47 23.53
N ARG A 664 -9.57 -12.32 24.47
CA ARG A 664 -9.64 -13.78 24.28
C ARG A 664 -10.38 -14.19 23.02
N ALA A 665 -11.45 -13.47 22.66
CA ALA A 665 -12.26 -13.72 21.48
C ALA A 665 -11.49 -13.68 20.15
N GLN A 666 -10.37 -12.94 20.06
CA GLN A 666 -9.57 -12.88 18.85
C GLN A 666 -8.87 -14.22 18.52
N PHE A 667 -8.81 -15.14 19.49
CA PHE A 667 -8.17 -16.45 19.34
C PHE A 667 -9.18 -17.59 19.14
N ASP A 668 -10.49 -17.35 19.24
CA ASP A 668 -11.52 -18.40 19.22
C ASP A 668 -11.59 -19.17 17.89
N ASN A 669 -11.24 -18.52 16.79
CA ASN A 669 -11.28 -19.10 15.46
C ASN A 669 -9.99 -19.85 15.09
N LEU A 670 -8.96 -19.85 15.94
CA LEU A 670 -7.71 -20.54 15.66
C LEU A 670 -7.92 -22.06 15.67
N ALA A 671 -7.30 -22.73 14.70
CA ALA A 671 -7.33 -24.18 14.59
C ALA A 671 -6.56 -24.83 15.75
N ALA A 672 -7.15 -25.87 16.33
CA ALA A 672 -6.44 -26.70 17.29
C ALA A 672 -5.22 -27.37 16.63
N GLY A 673 -4.06 -27.32 17.26
CA GLY A 673 -2.79 -27.86 16.73
C GLY A 673 -2.04 -26.95 15.76
N SER A 674 -2.57 -25.78 15.39
CA SER A 674 -1.87 -24.84 14.50
C SER A 674 -0.80 -24.01 15.24
N GLN A 675 0.12 -23.43 14.47
CA GLN A 675 1.10 -22.46 14.95
C GLN A 675 0.49 -21.06 15.04
N LEU A 676 0.92 -20.31 16.04
CA LEU A 676 0.64 -18.89 16.26
C LEU A 676 1.97 -18.17 16.45
N GLN A 677 2.32 -17.26 15.53
CA GLN A 677 3.53 -16.47 15.57
C GLN A 677 3.25 -15.07 16.13
N VAL A 678 4.13 -14.56 16.99
CA VAL A 678 4.05 -13.22 17.58
C VAL A 678 5.20 -12.39 17.06
N PHE A 679 4.88 -11.31 16.37
CA PHE A 679 5.84 -10.35 15.82
C PHE A 679 5.71 -9.02 16.54
N ALA A 680 6.83 -8.50 17.03
CA ALA A 680 6.91 -7.19 17.63
C ALA A 680 8.12 -6.43 17.08
N LYS A 681 8.02 -5.10 16.99
CA LYS A 681 9.13 -4.22 16.65
C LYS A 681 8.98 -2.83 17.27
N VAL A 682 10.09 -2.10 17.39
CA VAL A 682 10.15 -0.80 18.05
C VAL A 682 10.97 0.22 17.27
N THR A 683 10.54 1.48 17.25
CA THR A 683 11.38 2.63 16.86
C THR A 683 11.92 3.35 18.08
N PHE A 684 13.21 3.70 18.06
CA PHE A 684 13.88 4.40 19.16
C PHE A 684 13.78 5.94 19.05
N ASP A 685 13.58 6.44 17.85
CA ASP A 685 13.36 7.86 17.50
C ASP A 685 11.89 8.30 17.59
N GLY A 686 10.95 7.35 17.60
CA GLY A 686 9.51 7.60 17.66
C GLY A 686 8.84 7.84 16.29
N ASP A 687 9.53 7.55 15.18
CA ASP A 687 8.95 7.67 13.83
C ASP A 687 7.76 6.70 13.67
N PHE A 688 6.75 7.16 12.93
CA PHE A 688 5.59 6.40 12.50
C PHE A 688 5.90 5.42 11.36
N SER A 689 6.95 5.68 10.58
CA SER A 689 7.48 4.69 9.64
C SER A 689 8.17 3.56 10.39
N ASP A 690 7.99 2.33 9.92
CA ASP A 690 8.63 1.16 10.46
C ASP A 690 9.92 0.76 9.72
N THR A 691 10.42 1.66 8.86
CA THR A 691 11.61 1.44 8.02
C THR A 691 12.87 1.19 8.85
N TYR A 692 13.02 1.91 9.96
CA TYR A 692 14.17 1.80 10.88
C TYR A 692 13.78 1.17 12.23
N ALA A 693 12.62 0.50 12.29
CA ALA A 693 12.20 -0.19 13.50
C ALA A 693 13.01 -1.49 13.69
N GLU A 694 13.50 -1.73 14.89
CA GLU A 694 14.18 -2.98 15.23
C GLU A 694 13.19 -4.08 15.61
N ASP A 695 13.36 -5.27 15.03
CA ASP A 695 12.51 -6.43 15.27
C ASP A 695 12.91 -7.18 16.56
N PHE A 696 11.91 -7.49 17.38
CA PHE A 696 12.08 -8.48 18.45
C PHE A 696 12.15 -9.88 17.82
N PRO A 697 12.83 -10.85 18.46
CA PRO A 697 12.77 -12.25 18.04
C PRO A 697 11.31 -12.76 17.96
N THR A 698 10.98 -13.49 16.90
CA THR A 698 9.63 -14.04 16.70
C THR A 698 9.35 -15.20 17.65
N LEU A 699 8.32 -15.06 18.50
CA LEU A 699 7.82 -16.16 19.33
C LEU A 699 6.87 -17.03 18.50
N SER A 700 7.07 -18.35 18.51
CA SER A 700 6.17 -19.33 17.91
C SER A 700 5.51 -20.18 18.99
N LEU A 701 4.17 -20.21 19.01
CA LEU A 701 3.34 -20.96 19.95
C LEU A 701 2.50 -22.00 19.20
N THR A 702 2.19 -23.11 19.86
CA THR A 702 1.25 -24.11 19.35
C THR A 702 -0.09 -23.97 20.07
N ILE A 703 -1.20 -23.91 19.33
CA ILE A 703 -2.55 -23.95 19.90
C ILE A 703 -2.84 -25.38 20.36
N LYS A 704 -3.14 -25.59 21.64
CA LYS A 704 -3.38 -26.94 22.17
C LYS A 704 -4.57 -27.59 21.43
N PRO A 705 -4.43 -28.83 20.94
CA PRO A 705 -5.55 -29.59 20.39
C PRO A 705 -6.70 -29.71 21.41
N GLN A 706 -7.93 -29.37 21.02
CA GLN A 706 -9.09 -29.57 21.89
C GLN A 706 -9.55 -31.03 21.87
N GLY A 707 -9.67 -31.60 23.06
CA GLY A 707 -10.10 -32.98 23.32
C GLY A 707 -9.09 -33.73 24.16
N SER A 708 -9.55 -34.54 25.12
CA SER A 708 -8.71 -35.63 25.65
C SER A 708 -8.24 -36.48 24.48
N LEU A 709 -7.00 -36.96 24.49
CA LEU A 709 -6.47 -37.82 23.43
C LEU A 709 -7.46 -38.94 23.13
N LEU A 710 -7.74 -39.18 21.84
CA LEU A 710 -8.51 -40.36 21.43
C LEU A 710 -7.79 -41.59 22.02
N SER A 711 -8.53 -42.42 22.73
CA SER A 711 -8.01 -43.60 23.41
C SER A 711 -9.03 -44.74 23.32
N VAL A 712 -8.51 -45.95 23.37
CA VAL A 712 -9.29 -47.19 23.40
C VAL A 712 -8.90 -47.94 24.66
N LYS A 713 -9.86 -48.57 25.34
CA LYS A 713 -9.62 -49.28 26.61
C LYS A 713 -8.57 -50.39 26.49
N PHE A 714 -8.38 -50.93 25.29
CA PHE A 714 -7.47 -52.04 25.00
C PHE A 714 -6.79 -51.80 23.65
N SER A 715 -5.46 -51.94 23.61
CA SER A 715 -4.66 -51.90 22.37
C SER A 715 -4.71 -53.22 21.60
N ASP A 716 -5.00 -54.32 22.29
CA ASP A 716 -4.98 -55.67 21.74
C ASP A 716 -6.23 -56.44 22.18
N VAL A 717 -6.88 -57.12 21.24
CA VAL A 717 -8.10 -57.91 21.43
C VAL A 717 -7.87 -59.31 20.88
N SER A 718 -8.21 -60.33 21.67
CA SER A 718 -8.17 -61.73 21.25
C SER A 718 -9.59 -62.30 21.17
N LEU A 719 -9.99 -62.79 20.01
CA LEU A 719 -11.28 -63.47 19.77
C LEU A 719 -11.02 -64.93 19.40
N SER A 720 -11.89 -65.84 19.84
CA SER A 720 -11.65 -67.28 19.69
C SER A 720 -12.76 -68.11 19.05
N ALA A 721 -13.91 -67.52 18.78
CA ALA A 721 -15.03 -68.18 18.12
C ALA A 721 -15.53 -67.38 16.92
N ALA A 722 -16.14 -68.04 15.93
CA ALA A 722 -16.69 -67.36 14.77
C ALA A 722 -17.97 -66.60 15.14
N TYR A 723 -18.06 -65.32 14.78
CA TYR A 723 -19.28 -64.55 14.97
C TYR A 723 -20.36 -65.01 13.98
N PRO A 724 -21.61 -65.26 14.41
CA PRO A 724 -22.67 -65.69 13.52
C PRO A 724 -22.86 -64.73 12.34
N LYS A 725 -23.21 -65.28 11.16
CA LYS A 725 -23.56 -64.44 10.01
C LYS A 725 -24.87 -63.69 10.30
N PRO A 726 -25.04 -62.46 9.79
CA PRO A 726 -26.31 -61.73 9.88
C PRO A 726 -27.49 -62.59 9.39
N GLY A 727 -28.55 -62.67 10.19
CA GLY A 727 -29.73 -63.51 9.91
C GLY A 727 -29.66 -64.96 10.43
N SER A 728 -28.57 -65.36 11.09
CA SER A 728 -28.48 -66.65 11.80
C SER A 728 -29.36 -66.67 13.05
N THR A 729 -29.96 -67.82 13.35
CA THR A 729 -30.66 -68.09 14.63
C THR A 729 -29.72 -68.63 15.72
N ALA A 730 -28.42 -68.80 15.42
CA ALA A 730 -27.43 -69.25 16.39
C ALA A 730 -27.19 -68.19 17.47
N ALA A 731 -27.08 -68.62 18.73
CA ALA A 731 -26.65 -67.75 19.81
C ALA A 731 -25.23 -67.25 19.53
N VAL A 732 -24.94 -65.99 19.86
CA VAL A 732 -23.58 -65.42 19.74
C VAL A 732 -22.67 -66.15 20.73
N PRO A 733 -21.66 -66.90 20.26
CA PRO A 733 -20.73 -67.57 21.17
C PRO A 733 -19.94 -66.55 21.99
N PRO A 734 -19.62 -66.85 23.26
CA PRO A 734 -18.61 -66.10 24.02
C PRO A 734 -17.32 -65.98 23.22
N ASP A 735 -16.60 -64.87 23.38
CA ASP A 735 -15.31 -64.60 22.74
C ASP A 735 -15.34 -64.55 21.18
N SER A 736 -16.53 -64.50 20.56
CA SER A 736 -16.68 -64.30 19.11
C SER A 736 -16.78 -62.83 18.68
N SER A 737 -17.06 -61.93 19.62
CA SER A 737 -17.11 -60.50 19.41
C SER A 737 -16.71 -59.71 20.65
N GLN A 738 -16.28 -58.47 20.42
CA GLN A 738 -15.99 -57.52 21.48
C GLN A 738 -16.35 -56.11 21.05
N LEU A 739 -17.14 -55.40 21.85
CA LEU A 739 -17.46 -54.00 21.60
C LEU A 739 -16.28 -53.12 22.01
N MET A 740 -15.77 -52.30 21.09
CA MET A 740 -14.74 -51.32 21.39
C MET A 740 -15.26 -50.26 22.36
N VAL A 741 -14.47 -49.99 23.41
CA VAL A 741 -14.73 -48.92 24.37
C VAL A 741 -13.78 -47.77 24.04
N VAL A 742 -14.32 -46.76 23.36
CA VAL A 742 -13.60 -45.54 22.96
C VAL A 742 -13.82 -44.45 24.00
N SER A 743 -12.74 -43.80 24.43
CA SER A 743 -12.76 -42.65 25.35
C SER A 743 -11.85 -41.54 24.84
N GLY A 744 -12.19 -40.29 25.13
CA GLY A 744 -11.51 -39.14 24.53
C GLY A 744 -11.78 -39.01 23.03
N GLY A 745 -11.10 -38.07 22.38
CA GLY A 745 -11.43 -37.59 21.04
C GLY A 745 -12.79 -36.86 20.97
N LYS A 746 -13.20 -36.50 19.76
CA LYS A 746 -14.51 -35.89 19.47
C LYS A 746 -15.32 -36.79 18.53
N GLY A 747 -16.44 -37.33 18.99
CA GLY A 747 -17.37 -38.08 18.14
C GLY A 747 -17.99 -37.22 17.02
N PRO A 748 -18.58 -37.81 15.97
CA PRO A 748 -18.76 -39.26 15.75
C PRO A 748 -17.44 -39.99 15.45
N TYR A 749 -17.33 -41.24 15.89
CA TYR A 749 -16.16 -42.09 15.63
C TYR A 749 -16.41 -42.95 14.38
N THR A 750 -15.34 -43.22 13.64
CA THR A 750 -15.35 -44.13 12.49
C THR A 750 -14.41 -45.31 12.76
N PHE A 751 -14.83 -46.51 12.34
CA PHE A 751 -14.12 -47.76 12.57
C PHE A 751 -13.85 -48.45 11.24
N VAL A 752 -12.60 -48.83 10.99
CA VAL A 752 -12.20 -49.50 9.73
C VAL A 752 -11.28 -50.66 10.05
N SER A 753 -11.65 -51.87 9.64
CA SER A 753 -10.77 -53.03 9.71
C SER A 753 -9.80 -53.02 8.52
N GLY A 754 -8.52 -53.34 8.77
CA GLY A 754 -7.53 -53.52 7.71
C GLY A 754 -7.80 -54.73 6.80
N ASP A 755 -8.58 -55.71 7.27
CA ASP A 755 -9.01 -56.90 6.55
C ASP A 755 -10.32 -57.43 7.16
N SER A 756 -11.44 -57.14 6.49
CA SER A 756 -12.78 -57.56 6.92
C SER A 756 -13.03 -59.06 6.80
N SER A 757 -12.15 -59.82 6.12
CA SER A 757 -12.24 -61.28 6.05
C SER A 757 -11.75 -61.96 7.34
N ILE A 758 -10.95 -61.25 8.16
CA ILE A 758 -10.44 -61.71 9.46
C ILE A 758 -11.34 -61.19 10.59
N VAL A 759 -11.56 -59.86 10.64
CA VAL A 759 -12.44 -59.19 11.62
C VAL A 759 -13.28 -58.15 10.91
N GLU A 760 -14.60 -58.26 11.03
CA GLU A 760 -15.54 -57.24 10.59
C GLU A 760 -15.85 -56.29 11.76
N VAL A 761 -16.07 -55.01 11.49
CA VAL A 761 -16.43 -54.01 12.51
C VAL A 761 -17.66 -53.22 12.07
N ASP A 762 -18.64 -53.09 12.96
CA ASP A 762 -19.85 -52.33 12.66
C ASP A 762 -19.71 -50.83 12.99
N ALA A 763 -20.74 -50.03 12.65
CA ALA A 763 -20.76 -48.59 12.90
C ALA A 763 -20.75 -48.21 14.41
N LYS A 764 -21.00 -49.16 15.31
CA LYS A 764 -20.96 -48.97 16.77
C LYS A 764 -19.62 -49.41 17.36
N GLY A 765 -18.72 -49.96 16.56
CA GLY A 765 -17.42 -50.46 16.99
C GLY A 765 -17.46 -51.89 17.54
N LEU A 766 -18.47 -52.70 17.19
CA LEU A 766 -18.50 -54.12 17.54
C LEU A 766 -17.56 -54.89 16.61
N LEU A 767 -16.47 -55.42 17.16
CA LEU A 767 -15.55 -56.33 16.48
C LEU A 767 -16.18 -57.72 16.38
N MET A 768 -16.24 -58.30 15.20
CA MET A 768 -16.85 -59.60 14.91
C MET A 768 -15.83 -60.50 14.23
N ALA A 769 -15.46 -61.61 14.87
CA ALA A 769 -14.49 -62.54 14.32
C ALA A 769 -15.06 -63.32 13.12
N ARG A 770 -14.29 -63.41 12.03
CA ARG A 770 -14.65 -64.12 10.80
C ARG A 770 -13.73 -65.30 10.50
N LYS A 771 -12.42 -65.10 10.62
CA LYS A 771 -11.39 -66.12 10.30
C LYS A 771 -10.17 -65.95 11.18
N ASN A 772 -9.44 -67.03 11.44
CA ASN A 772 -8.15 -66.95 12.12
C ASN A 772 -7.17 -66.02 11.38
N GLY A 773 -6.48 -65.16 12.13
CA GLY A 773 -5.55 -64.16 11.60
C GLY A 773 -5.34 -63.00 12.57
N SER A 774 -4.49 -62.05 12.22
CA SER A 774 -4.28 -60.82 12.99
C SER A 774 -4.40 -59.60 12.09
N VAL A 775 -5.13 -58.58 12.52
CA VAL A 775 -5.44 -57.39 11.74
C VAL A 775 -5.51 -56.15 12.64
N TYR A 776 -5.21 -54.97 12.10
CA TYR A 776 -5.45 -53.72 12.81
C TYR A 776 -6.84 -53.16 12.49
N VAL A 777 -7.54 -52.70 13.51
CA VAL A 777 -8.76 -51.90 13.38
C VAL A 777 -8.44 -50.46 13.73
N GLN A 778 -8.65 -49.56 12.77
CA GLN A 778 -8.45 -48.12 12.92
C GLN A 778 -9.70 -47.48 13.54
N VAL A 779 -9.50 -46.70 14.60
CA VAL A 779 -10.50 -45.80 15.19
C VAL A 779 -10.10 -44.38 14.87
N ARG A 780 -11.00 -43.61 14.24
CA ARG A 780 -10.78 -42.20 13.92
C ARG A 780 -11.90 -41.33 14.47
N ASP A 781 -11.54 -40.21 15.10
CA ASP A 781 -12.49 -39.21 15.58
C ASP A 781 -12.78 -38.12 14.52
N SER A 782 -13.73 -37.23 14.81
CA SER A 782 -14.13 -36.14 13.91
C SER A 782 -13.08 -35.02 13.76
N LEU A 783 -12.03 -35.00 14.59
CA LEU A 783 -10.92 -34.06 14.52
C LEU A 783 -9.68 -34.64 13.81
N GLY A 784 -9.77 -35.88 13.33
CA GLY A 784 -8.68 -36.55 12.60
C GLY A 784 -7.67 -37.27 13.49
N GLN A 785 -7.90 -37.38 14.80
CA GLN A 785 -7.10 -38.25 15.66
C GLN A 785 -7.35 -39.71 15.29
N VAL A 786 -6.29 -40.52 15.31
CA VAL A 786 -6.33 -41.92 14.91
C VAL A 786 -5.66 -42.78 15.98
N VAL A 787 -6.31 -43.88 16.36
CA VAL A 787 -5.74 -44.95 17.19
C VAL A 787 -5.99 -46.30 16.52
N TYR A 788 -5.06 -47.24 16.71
CA TYR A 788 -5.15 -48.59 16.17
C TYR A 788 -5.32 -49.60 17.30
N VAL A 789 -6.16 -50.62 17.06
CA VAL A 789 -6.33 -51.79 17.91
C VAL A 789 -5.90 -53.02 17.13
N THR A 790 -4.95 -53.79 17.66
CA THR A 790 -4.63 -55.11 17.11
C THR A 790 -5.73 -56.09 17.49
N VAL A 791 -6.31 -56.79 16.52
CA VAL A 791 -7.28 -57.85 16.78
C VAL A 791 -6.74 -59.15 16.24
N THR A 792 -6.57 -60.13 17.12
CA THR A 792 -6.11 -61.47 16.80
C THR A 792 -7.26 -62.46 16.98
N VAL A 793 -7.57 -63.19 15.92
CA VAL A 793 -8.59 -64.25 15.92
C VAL A 793 -7.86 -65.58 15.85
N GLN A 794 -8.10 -66.47 16.81
CA GLN A 794 -7.47 -67.80 16.88
C GLN A 794 -8.41 -68.82 17.51
N GLY A 795 -8.42 -70.06 17.03
CA GLY A 795 -9.30 -71.10 17.57
C GLY A 795 -10.61 -71.28 16.81
N ILE A 796 -10.87 -70.47 15.77
CA ILE A 796 -11.93 -70.78 14.81
C ILE A 796 -11.48 -72.00 14.01
N SER A 797 -12.20 -73.09 14.19
CA SER A 797 -11.95 -74.34 13.52
C SER A 797 -12.21 -74.22 12.03
N THR A 798 -11.19 -74.46 11.19
CA THR A 798 -11.33 -74.46 9.74
C THR A 798 -11.37 -75.89 9.21
N LEU A 799 -12.46 -76.23 8.52
CA LEU A 799 -12.60 -77.48 7.77
C LEU A 799 -11.94 -77.33 6.41
N GLU A 800 -10.98 -78.19 6.10
CA GLU A 800 -10.34 -78.25 4.78
C GLU A 800 -10.82 -79.48 4.01
N TYR A 801 -11.26 -79.30 2.77
CA TYR A 801 -11.62 -80.41 1.91
C TYR A 801 -10.38 -81.23 1.51
N LEU A 802 -10.49 -82.55 1.64
CA LEU A 802 -9.40 -83.48 1.34
C LEU A 802 -9.61 -84.13 -0.03
N ASN A 803 -10.64 -84.99 -0.14
CA ASN A 803 -11.05 -85.70 -1.35
C ASN A 803 -12.41 -86.39 -1.11
N PHE A 804 -13.05 -86.91 -2.15
CA PHE A 804 -14.18 -87.84 -2.04
C PHE A 804 -13.68 -89.27 -2.34
N ASP A 805 -13.42 -90.05 -1.31
CA ASP A 805 -12.81 -91.39 -1.43
C ASP A 805 -13.17 -92.26 -0.21
N THR A 806 -12.57 -93.44 -0.09
CA THR A 806 -12.54 -94.26 1.12
C THR A 806 -11.90 -93.51 2.30
N TYR A 807 -12.27 -93.88 3.53
CA TYR A 807 -11.73 -93.23 4.73
C TYR A 807 -10.21 -93.32 4.77
N THR A 808 -9.64 -94.46 4.39
CA THR A 808 -8.18 -94.68 4.36
C THR A 808 -7.46 -93.67 3.46
N GLU A 809 -7.99 -93.38 2.26
CA GLU A 809 -7.37 -92.41 1.34
C GLU A 809 -7.55 -90.97 1.82
N CYS A 810 -8.73 -90.60 2.32
CA CYS A 810 -8.93 -89.31 2.95
C CYS A 810 -8.00 -89.12 4.17
N LYS A 811 -7.79 -90.17 4.98
CA LYS A 811 -6.92 -90.12 6.16
C LYS A 811 -5.45 -89.91 5.79
N LYS A 812 -4.95 -90.53 4.71
CA LYS A 812 -3.60 -90.27 4.19
C LYS A 812 -3.41 -88.80 3.82
N ILE A 813 -4.39 -88.21 3.12
CA ILE A 813 -4.35 -86.79 2.75
C ILE A 813 -4.38 -85.91 3.99
N ALA A 814 -5.27 -86.20 4.95
CA ALA A 814 -5.34 -85.49 6.23
C ALA A 814 -3.98 -85.50 6.94
N ASP A 815 -3.37 -86.68 7.10
CA ASP A 815 -2.09 -86.85 7.78
C ASP A 815 -0.95 -86.10 7.07
N SER A 816 -0.90 -86.16 5.73
CA SER A 816 0.11 -85.43 4.95
C SER A 816 0.02 -83.90 5.11
N ARG A 817 -1.15 -83.38 5.50
CA ARG A 817 -1.41 -81.95 5.72
C ARG A 817 -1.41 -81.57 7.20
N GLY A 818 -1.16 -82.52 8.10
CA GLY A 818 -1.22 -82.31 9.55
C GLY A 818 -2.63 -82.04 10.07
N LEU A 819 -3.65 -82.61 9.41
CA LEU A 819 -5.06 -82.45 9.74
C LEU A 819 -5.62 -83.74 10.35
N VAL A 820 -6.69 -83.63 11.12
CA VAL A 820 -7.41 -84.78 11.69
C VAL A 820 -8.82 -84.84 11.13
N ILE A 821 -9.27 -86.00 10.63
CA ILE A 821 -10.67 -86.16 10.23
C ILE A 821 -11.56 -86.07 11.47
N PRO A 822 -12.55 -85.16 11.53
CA PRO A 822 -13.39 -84.99 12.73
C PRO A 822 -14.12 -86.28 13.11
N ASP A 823 -14.35 -86.49 14.41
CA ASP A 823 -15.26 -87.54 14.88
C ASP A 823 -16.73 -87.07 14.84
N LEU A 824 -17.66 -87.98 15.10
CA LEU A 824 -19.10 -87.70 15.13
C LEU A 824 -19.45 -86.64 16.18
N ALA A 825 -18.77 -86.66 17.33
CA ALA A 825 -18.98 -85.68 18.38
C ALA A 825 -18.60 -84.27 17.90
N THR A 826 -17.47 -84.14 17.20
CA THR A 826 -16.99 -82.89 16.61
C THR A 826 -17.92 -82.42 15.50
N TRP A 827 -18.37 -83.31 14.61
CA TRP A 827 -19.33 -82.94 13.57
C TRP A 827 -20.66 -82.43 14.15
N ARG A 828 -21.19 -83.10 15.18
CA ARG A 828 -22.40 -82.67 15.89
C ARG A 828 -22.20 -81.35 16.63
N LYS A 829 -21.02 -81.14 17.24
CA LYS A 829 -20.64 -79.89 17.87
C LYS A 829 -20.63 -78.74 16.87
N LEU A 830 -19.96 -78.89 15.73
CA LEU A 830 -19.92 -77.87 14.67
C LEU A 830 -21.32 -77.58 14.10
N ARG A 831 -22.18 -78.60 13.98
CA ARG A 831 -23.57 -78.43 13.55
C ARG A 831 -24.38 -77.63 14.57
N ALA A 832 -24.18 -77.87 15.86
CA ALA A 832 -24.81 -77.12 16.94
C ALA A 832 -24.33 -75.65 16.94
N GLU A 833 -23.03 -75.42 16.79
CA GLU A 833 -22.43 -74.07 16.66
C GLU A 833 -22.96 -73.31 15.42
N GLY A 834 -23.25 -74.02 14.33
CA GLY A 834 -23.90 -73.49 13.14
C GLY A 834 -25.41 -73.24 13.27
N GLY A 835 -26.00 -73.33 14.47
CA GLY A 835 -27.43 -73.11 14.70
C GLY A 835 -28.31 -74.30 14.25
N GLY A 836 -27.79 -75.52 14.37
CA GLY A 836 -28.47 -76.75 13.96
C GLY A 836 -28.33 -77.06 12.46
N LYS A 837 -27.50 -76.32 11.73
CA LYS A 837 -27.12 -76.59 10.34
C LYS A 837 -25.61 -76.51 10.21
N LEU A 838 -25.01 -77.50 9.56
CA LEU A 838 -23.59 -77.51 9.27
C LEU A 838 -23.37 -77.12 7.80
N SER A 839 -22.89 -75.90 7.55
CA SER A 839 -22.62 -75.40 6.20
C SER A 839 -21.24 -75.88 5.72
N VAL A 840 -21.16 -77.13 5.28
CA VAL A 840 -19.96 -77.67 4.60
C VAL A 840 -20.09 -77.46 3.10
N ASP A 841 -19.10 -76.82 2.49
CA ASP A 841 -19.03 -76.68 1.04
C ASP A 841 -18.54 -77.99 0.42
N LEU A 842 -19.49 -78.80 -0.08
CA LEU A 842 -19.21 -80.10 -0.70
C LEU A 842 -19.02 -79.91 -2.21
N PRO A 843 -17.86 -80.26 -2.78
CA PRO A 843 -17.64 -80.19 -4.22
C PRO A 843 -18.69 -80.99 -5.00
N ALA A 844 -19.12 -80.47 -6.15
CA ALA A 844 -20.09 -81.17 -6.99
C ALA A 844 -19.53 -82.51 -7.51
N ALA A 845 -20.37 -83.54 -7.55
CA ALA A 845 -20.01 -84.82 -8.15
C ALA A 845 -19.72 -84.65 -9.66
N PRO A 846 -18.78 -85.42 -10.23
CA PRO A 846 -18.55 -85.44 -11.67
C PRO A 846 -19.83 -85.75 -12.45
N ALA A 847 -19.96 -85.17 -13.65
CA ALA A 847 -21.15 -85.32 -14.48
C ALA A 847 -21.52 -86.80 -14.69
N GLY A 848 -22.77 -87.17 -14.35
CA GLY A 848 -23.28 -88.54 -14.45
C GLY A 848 -23.11 -89.40 -13.19
N GLN A 849 -22.50 -88.88 -12.12
CA GLN A 849 -22.44 -89.55 -10.81
C GLN A 849 -23.27 -88.80 -9.76
N GLN A 850 -23.85 -89.55 -8.82
CA GLN A 850 -24.54 -88.99 -7.66
C GLN A 850 -23.75 -89.37 -6.40
N TRP A 851 -23.26 -88.37 -5.69
CA TRP A 851 -22.57 -88.55 -4.41
C TRP A 851 -23.49 -88.15 -3.26
N ASP A 852 -23.65 -89.05 -2.29
CA ASP A 852 -24.37 -88.76 -1.05
C ASP A 852 -23.68 -87.60 -0.31
N ARG A 853 -24.46 -86.64 0.20
CA ARG A 853 -23.96 -85.51 1.01
C ARG A 853 -23.58 -85.95 2.42
N ARG A 854 -22.62 -86.87 2.51
CA ARG A 854 -22.09 -87.42 3.77
C ARG A 854 -20.59 -87.22 3.86
N VAL A 855 -20.11 -86.90 5.05
CA VAL A 855 -18.69 -86.69 5.36
C VAL A 855 -18.14 -87.85 6.17
N TRP A 856 -16.84 -88.11 6.09
CA TRP A 856 -16.18 -89.09 6.95
C TRP A 856 -16.13 -88.61 8.40
N ALA A 857 -16.36 -89.54 9.33
CA ALA A 857 -16.05 -89.39 10.74
C ALA A 857 -14.93 -90.35 11.14
N SER A 858 -14.05 -89.96 12.07
CA SER A 858 -12.93 -90.79 12.52
C SER A 858 -13.34 -91.97 13.42
N ASP A 859 -14.59 -92.03 13.86
CA ASP A 859 -15.13 -93.14 14.63
C ASP A 859 -15.15 -94.46 13.84
N ASN A 860 -14.83 -95.55 14.53
CA ASN A 860 -14.99 -96.90 13.99
C ASN A 860 -16.48 -97.23 13.82
N GLY A 861 -16.81 -97.96 12.76
CA GLY A 861 -18.14 -98.55 12.63
C GLY A 861 -18.30 -99.78 13.56
N SER A 862 -19.52 -100.31 13.58
CA SER A 862 -19.95 -101.41 14.45
C SER A 862 -19.46 -102.79 13.98
N LEU A 863 -18.87 -102.87 12.78
CA LEU A 863 -18.35 -104.09 12.15
C LEU A 863 -16.85 -103.94 11.82
N PRO A 864 -16.10 -105.04 11.73
CA PRO A 864 -14.72 -104.99 11.25
C PRO A 864 -14.62 -104.34 9.87
N PHE A 865 -13.58 -103.53 9.66
CA PHE A 865 -13.30 -102.83 8.40
C PHE A 865 -14.38 -101.81 7.95
N THR A 866 -15.15 -101.24 8.90
CA THR A 866 -16.05 -100.12 8.62
C THR A 866 -15.67 -98.85 9.40
N ARG A 867 -16.10 -97.70 8.85
CA ARG A 867 -15.91 -96.36 9.42
C ARG A 867 -17.23 -95.61 9.42
N LYS A 868 -17.41 -94.70 10.39
CA LYS A 868 -18.60 -93.87 10.44
C LYS A 868 -18.54 -92.78 9.39
N SER A 869 -19.68 -92.55 8.74
CA SER A 869 -19.97 -91.34 7.96
C SER A 869 -21.09 -90.57 8.63
N TYR A 870 -21.12 -89.25 8.43
CA TYR A 870 -22.09 -88.33 9.02
C TYR A 870 -22.81 -87.53 7.92
N PHE A 871 -24.10 -87.30 8.08
CA PHE A 871 -24.91 -86.45 7.20
C PHE A 871 -25.09 -85.06 7.84
N PRO A 872 -24.37 -84.03 7.35
CA PRO A 872 -24.41 -82.66 7.91
C PRO A 872 -25.81 -82.04 7.95
N ASP A 873 -26.64 -82.40 6.98
CA ASP A 873 -27.94 -81.77 6.75
C ASP A 873 -29.01 -82.25 7.75
N ASP A 874 -29.02 -83.53 8.12
CA ASP A 874 -30.10 -84.15 8.92
C ASP A 874 -29.66 -84.90 10.19
N ASP A 875 -28.39 -84.78 10.59
CA ASP A 875 -27.83 -85.30 11.86
C ASP A 875 -27.85 -86.82 12.03
N LYS A 876 -27.73 -87.56 10.92
CA LYS A 876 -27.64 -89.03 10.92
C LYS A 876 -26.20 -89.51 10.69
N ASP A 877 -25.88 -90.70 11.20
CA ASP A 877 -24.64 -91.39 10.91
C ASP A 877 -24.87 -92.79 10.30
N LYS A 878 -23.89 -93.28 9.53
CA LYS A 878 -23.96 -94.58 8.85
C LYS A 878 -22.58 -95.25 8.80
N ASP A 879 -22.55 -96.56 9.04
CA ASP A 879 -21.35 -97.39 8.86
C ASP A 879 -21.11 -97.65 7.37
N LEU A 880 -19.91 -97.34 6.89
CA LEU A 880 -19.47 -97.57 5.52
C LEU A 880 -18.25 -98.48 5.48
N LYS A 881 -18.14 -99.34 4.46
CA LYS A 881 -16.98 -100.23 4.28
C LYS A 881 -15.73 -99.45 3.87
N ASP A 882 -14.65 -99.57 4.64
CA ASP A 882 -13.34 -98.98 4.37
C ASP A 882 -12.34 -100.08 3.99
N ILE A 883 -12.44 -100.56 2.76
CA ILE A 883 -11.60 -101.62 2.19
C ILE A 883 -11.12 -101.24 0.78
N VAL A 884 -9.92 -101.69 0.43
CA VAL A 884 -9.21 -101.31 -0.82
C VAL A 884 -9.98 -101.67 -2.10
N ILE A 885 -10.80 -102.72 -2.06
CA ILE A 885 -11.60 -103.19 -3.21
C ILE A 885 -13.06 -103.28 -2.77
N LEU A 886 -13.97 -102.62 -3.50
CA LEU A 886 -15.41 -102.46 -3.16
C LEU A 886 -15.69 -101.65 -1.87
N GLY A 887 -14.77 -100.76 -1.49
CA GLY A 887 -14.99 -99.77 -0.42
C GLY A 887 -16.04 -98.73 -0.80
N GLU A 888 -16.70 -98.17 0.21
CA GLU A 888 -17.65 -97.07 0.06
C GLU A 888 -16.95 -95.72 0.29
N ALA A 889 -17.43 -94.67 -0.38
CA ALA A 889 -16.84 -93.34 -0.30
C ALA A 889 -17.76 -92.32 0.41
N ALA A 890 -17.12 -91.30 0.96
CA ALA A 890 -17.72 -90.10 1.53
C ALA A 890 -16.76 -88.90 1.35
N TYR A 891 -17.25 -87.69 1.56
CA TYR A 891 -16.39 -86.50 1.51
C TYR A 891 -15.44 -86.48 2.72
N GLY A 892 -14.14 -86.50 2.47
CA GLY A 892 -13.12 -86.29 3.49
C GLY A 892 -12.92 -84.81 3.76
N PHE A 893 -13.04 -84.42 5.02
CA PHE A 893 -12.62 -83.12 5.52
C PHE A 893 -11.61 -83.29 6.64
N GLY A 894 -10.57 -82.48 6.61
CA GLY A 894 -9.56 -82.41 7.64
C GLY A 894 -9.81 -81.20 8.53
N PHE A 895 -9.65 -81.42 9.82
CA PHE A 895 -9.68 -80.42 10.87
C PHE A 895 -8.25 -80.01 11.18
N LYS A 896 -7.98 -78.70 11.20
CA LYS A 896 -6.74 -78.17 11.75
C LYS A 896 -6.99 -77.92 13.24
N ILE A 897 -6.42 -78.78 14.10
CA ILE A 897 -6.50 -78.65 15.56
C ILE A 897 -5.69 -77.46 16.02
#